data_AF-A0A146F4Y3-F1
#
_entry.id   AF-A0A146F4Y3-F1
#
_cell.length_a   1.000
_cell.length_b   1.000
_cell.length_c   1.000
_cell.angle_alpha   90.00
_cell.angle_beta   90.00
_cell.angle_gamma   90.00
#
_symmetry.space_group_name_H-M   'P 1'
#
loop_
_entity.id
_entity.type
_entity.pdbx_description
1 polymer ?
#
loop_
_entity_poly.entity_id
_entity_poly.type
_entity_poly.pdbx_seq_one_letter_code
_entity_poly.pdbx_strand_id
1 'polypeptide(L)'
;MGKAVNCLNSYSLIEAVRPLAMQICSAQVDLVDRGAFTVDTRQRIADSGNPWLVNCPHYAQQILLFASLFKGFSCAGTLRTIVAMLPLLISAAAAPLASALELPQGYAPDPVSCPTSLQWIRPAVGLSRDELEWVEGRKKVVLGSLDAYLERLNLDDFDTDEYISRLNYTNQTPIMGMAISGGGFGSAFTGAGLIRALDDRLPAANEQRTGGLLQSMTYLSGLSGGSWPAVSFPSYNFPTADEIVDYWKPEIDRFLTVTNTSAEAATEVVMFEQIAAKHMAGFEIGISDYLGRGFAYEFIPGQSGGLNTTFSGIRNLSNFINHQMPMPIIHLASVEPEDAEYYDLLVPPSNGTIFDLTPFEFGAWEGDVHAFTPTEWLGNQLSNGNPVNSSTCWKGFDRSSLVIGTSAGAFNFWYLESVSNGTLGQFAKRSTTHKSSLAKRLSKPANLNGLVEAFADTFDLNLTEVAYSTFPNPFTNLSLSTGNAHTSPTLKLVDGSETGQTIPLWGQIQPARNVDFIIAWDDSQDADPYSWNNGTNLYNTYLAANATGLPFPVIPPSKTMMNLNYTLHPQFFGCDANLTTTGDDRSPIVLYMANAPYSAYTNFSFWQTATSREQMEDIFVNSFDIVTQANGSWDGEWAECIGCAAVERSLKRVGMERTRQCERCFEKYCWDGELDERELYESDPGVLNPTLILNPGVGFEVWNATNPY
;
A
#
# COMPACT_ATOMS: atom_id res chain seq x y z
N MET A 1 -30.83 -16.37 -50.65
CA MET A 1 -31.45 -15.41 -51.60
C MET A 1 -32.62 -14.74 -50.88
N GLY A 2 -32.57 -13.41 -50.71
CA GLY A 2 -33.65 -12.65 -50.06
C GLY A 2 -33.14 -11.44 -49.28
N LYS A 3 -33.35 -10.25 -49.86
CA LYS A 3 -33.80 -8.95 -49.32
C LYS A 3 -33.70 -8.71 -47.79
N ALA A 4 -33.52 -7.51 -47.23
CA ALA A 4 -33.28 -6.13 -47.66
C ALA A 4 -33.45 -5.23 -46.41
N VAL A 5 -33.10 -3.93 -46.55
CA VAL A 5 -33.71 -2.73 -45.89
C VAL A 5 -32.97 -2.05 -44.71
N ASN A 6 -32.35 -0.92 -45.06
CA ASN A 6 -32.32 0.45 -44.50
C ASN A 6 -31.91 0.76 -43.04
N CYS A 7 -30.98 1.73 -42.88
CA CYS A 7 -31.35 3.14 -42.66
C CYS A 7 -30.18 4.13 -42.93
N LEU A 8 -30.57 5.29 -43.46
CA LEU A 8 -29.77 6.49 -43.75
C LEU A 8 -29.51 7.33 -42.48
N ASN A 9 -28.33 7.94 -42.37
CA ASN A 9 -28.07 9.38 -42.11
C ASN A 9 -26.75 9.60 -41.37
N SER A 10 -25.76 10.18 -42.05
CA SER A 10 -24.62 10.85 -41.38
C SER A 10 -23.81 11.67 -42.39
N TYR A 11 -24.28 12.87 -42.74
CA TYR A 11 -23.46 13.91 -43.37
C TYR A 11 -24.05 15.29 -43.04
N SER A 12 -23.61 15.87 -41.91
CA SER A 12 -23.64 17.31 -41.66
C SER A 12 -22.74 17.63 -40.47
N LEU A 13 -21.99 18.73 -40.58
CA LEU A 13 -21.11 19.37 -39.58
C LEU A 13 -19.62 18.98 -39.61
N ILE A 14 -18.92 19.37 -40.68
CA ILE A 14 -17.59 19.99 -40.57
C ILE A 14 -17.57 21.23 -41.46
N GLU A 15 -18.21 22.30 -40.99
CA GLU A 15 -17.96 23.68 -41.43
C GLU A 15 -17.63 24.48 -40.17
N ALA A 16 -16.34 24.67 -39.88
CA ALA A 16 -15.77 25.83 -39.16
C ALA A 16 -14.26 25.68 -38.86
N VAL A 17 -13.43 25.09 -39.73
CA VAL A 17 -11.97 25.33 -39.67
C VAL A 17 -11.36 25.35 -41.08
N ARG A 18 -11.70 26.40 -41.83
CA ARG A 18 -10.97 26.92 -43.00
C ARG A 18 -11.07 28.43 -42.87
N PRO A 19 -10.07 29.16 -42.33
CA PRO A 19 -8.75 29.28 -42.95
C PRO A 19 -7.60 29.65 -41.95
N LEU A 20 -6.71 28.73 -41.58
CA LEU A 20 -5.44 29.15 -40.91
C LEU A 20 -4.31 28.11 -41.04
N ALA A 21 -4.26 27.40 -42.16
CA ALA A 21 -3.24 26.38 -42.44
C ALA A 21 -2.54 26.64 -43.78
N MET A 22 -2.17 27.90 -44.04
CA MET A 22 -1.39 28.24 -45.23
C MET A 22 -0.58 29.52 -45.02
N GLN A 23 0.25 29.59 -43.96
CA GLN A 23 1.30 30.60 -43.86
C GLN A 23 2.45 30.30 -42.89
N ILE A 24 2.79 29.04 -42.59
CA ILE A 24 4.10 28.66 -42.02
C ILE A 24 4.56 27.41 -42.77
N CYS A 25 5.20 27.61 -43.92
CA CYS A 25 6.00 26.60 -44.62
C CYS A 25 6.88 27.32 -45.65
N SER A 26 7.82 28.11 -45.15
CA SER A 26 8.81 28.85 -45.94
C SER A 26 9.96 29.30 -45.03
N ALA A 27 10.57 28.36 -44.30
CA ALA A 27 11.89 28.52 -43.69
C ALA A 27 12.37 27.19 -43.07
N GLN A 28 12.32 26.08 -43.81
CA GLN A 28 12.99 24.83 -43.42
C GLN A 28 13.11 23.86 -44.61
N VAL A 29 13.64 24.37 -45.71
CA VAL A 29 14.24 23.55 -46.77
C VAL A 29 15.55 24.23 -47.15
N ASP A 30 16.56 23.95 -46.34
CA ASP A 30 17.97 23.92 -46.73
C ASP A 30 18.75 23.46 -45.49
N LEU A 31 18.84 22.12 -45.35
CA LEU A 31 19.83 21.34 -44.59
C LEU A 31 19.33 19.89 -44.39
N VAL A 32 18.67 19.31 -45.39
CA VAL A 32 18.54 17.86 -45.53
C VAL A 32 18.96 17.51 -46.95
N ASP A 33 20.22 17.80 -47.25
CA ASP A 33 20.93 17.21 -48.37
C ASP A 33 22.43 17.30 -48.11
N ARG A 34 22.90 16.40 -47.24
CA ARG A 34 24.24 15.77 -47.21
C ARG A 34 24.39 15.07 -45.87
N GLY A 35 24.32 13.74 -45.90
CA GLY A 35 24.59 12.91 -44.74
C GLY A 35 26.01 13.08 -44.21
N ALA A 36 26.13 13.23 -42.90
CA ALA A 36 27.25 12.78 -42.08
C ALA A 36 26.92 13.04 -40.60
N PHE A 37 26.75 11.98 -39.80
CA PHE A 37 26.86 12.05 -38.36
C PHE A 37 28.33 12.32 -37.99
N THR A 38 28.64 13.35 -37.19
CA THR A 38 29.78 13.36 -36.26
C THR A 38 29.66 14.50 -35.23
N VAL A 39 30.22 14.21 -34.05
CA VAL A 39 30.37 15.01 -32.83
C VAL A 39 30.90 16.42 -33.12
N ASP A 40 30.08 17.49 -33.02
CA ASP A 40 30.55 18.86 -32.68
C ASP A 40 29.41 19.89 -32.47
N THR A 41 28.56 19.71 -31.44
CA THR A 41 27.51 20.69 -31.10
C THR A 41 27.87 21.57 -29.90
N ARG A 42 28.90 21.22 -29.12
CA ARG A 42 29.33 22.01 -27.95
C ARG A 42 30.20 23.22 -28.32
N GLN A 43 30.98 23.16 -29.39
CA GLN A 43 31.92 24.24 -29.73
C GLN A 43 31.21 25.47 -30.36
N ARG A 44 30.09 25.27 -31.07
CA ARG A 44 29.38 26.38 -31.77
C ARG A 44 28.50 27.26 -30.88
N ILE A 45 28.13 26.79 -29.69
CA ILE A 45 27.35 27.58 -28.73
C ILE A 45 28.25 28.60 -28.00
N ALA A 46 29.52 28.25 -27.78
CA ALA A 46 30.49 29.11 -27.11
C ALA A 46 30.89 30.36 -27.91
N ASP A 47 30.84 30.32 -29.25
CA ASP A 47 31.35 31.39 -30.12
C ASP A 47 30.31 32.48 -30.48
N SER A 48 29.08 32.40 -29.96
CA SER A 48 27.98 33.31 -30.35
C SER A 48 27.87 34.62 -29.54
N GLY A 49 28.65 34.77 -28.46
CA GLY A 49 28.82 36.04 -27.74
C GLY A 49 27.53 36.73 -27.24
N ASN A 50 26.43 36.00 -27.05
CA ASN A 50 25.13 36.57 -26.68
C ASN A 50 24.79 36.30 -25.20
N PRO A 51 24.70 37.32 -24.31
CA PRO A 51 24.59 37.12 -22.86
C PRO A 51 23.29 36.49 -22.35
N TRP A 52 22.28 36.28 -23.20
CA TRP A 52 20.98 35.75 -22.80
C TRP A 52 20.84 34.23 -22.85
N LEU A 53 21.80 33.51 -23.45
CA LEU A 53 21.72 32.06 -23.68
C LEU A 53 22.61 31.21 -22.76
N VAL A 54 23.26 31.81 -21.76
CA VAL A 54 24.16 31.11 -20.83
C VAL A 54 23.47 30.69 -19.52
N ASN A 55 22.23 31.11 -19.25
CA ASN A 55 21.59 30.94 -17.94
C ASN A 55 20.19 30.27 -17.93
N CYS A 56 19.88 29.32 -18.82
CA CYS A 56 18.66 28.49 -18.70
C CYS A 56 18.76 27.16 -19.49
N PRO A 57 19.22 26.05 -18.88
CA PRO A 57 19.18 24.73 -19.51
C PRO A 57 17.76 24.15 -19.62
N HIS A 58 16.83 24.58 -18.75
CA HIS A 58 15.50 23.98 -18.58
C HIS A 58 14.52 24.19 -19.75
N TYR A 59 14.67 25.26 -20.55
CA TYR A 59 13.73 25.55 -21.65
C TYR A 59 14.06 24.79 -22.95
N ALA A 60 15.30 24.34 -23.13
CA ALA A 60 15.69 23.60 -24.34
C ALA A 60 15.21 22.14 -24.31
N GLN A 61 15.14 21.52 -23.13
CA GLN A 61 14.55 20.19 -22.93
C GLN A 61 13.03 20.18 -23.19
N GLN A 62 12.34 21.27 -22.83
CA GLN A 62 10.90 21.43 -23.11
C GLN A 62 10.56 21.48 -24.60
N ILE A 63 11.51 21.75 -25.51
CA ILE A 63 11.23 21.81 -26.96
C ILE A 63 11.47 20.46 -27.64
N LEU A 64 12.38 19.63 -27.11
CA LEU A 64 12.73 18.32 -27.67
C LEU A 64 11.67 17.25 -27.37
N LEU A 65 11.02 17.31 -26.19
CA LEU A 65 9.88 16.45 -25.84
C LEU A 65 8.66 16.66 -26.78
N PHE A 66 8.51 17.85 -27.37
CA PHE A 66 7.39 18.13 -28.27
C PHE A 66 7.59 17.58 -29.69
N ALA A 67 8.83 17.27 -30.09
CA ALA A 67 9.14 16.82 -31.45
C ALA A 67 9.03 15.30 -31.65
N SER A 68 9.01 14.50 -30.58
CA SER A 68 8.89 13.03 -30.64
C SER A 68 7.44 12.56 -30.82
N LEU A 69 6.45 13.38 -30.48
CA LEU A 69 5.01 13.03 -30.51
C LEU A 69 4.36 13.04 -31.91
N PHE A 70 5.08 13.40 -32.98
CA PHE A 70 4.55 13.39 -34.35
C PHE A 70 5.53 12.76 -35.35
N LYS A 71 5.60 11.43 -35.37
CA LYS A 71 6.13 10.65 -36.50
C LYS A 71 5.12 9.61 -36.96
N GLY A 72 4.14 10.05 -37.71
CA GLY A 72 3.25 9.21 -38.50
C GLY A 72 2.50 10.07 -39.49
N PHE A 73 2.39 9.61 -40.74
CA PHE A 73 1.77 10.24 -41.92
C PHE A 73 2.70 11.03 -42.85
N SER A 74 3.07 10.35 -43.94
CA SER A 74 3.53 10.95 -45.19
C SER A 74 2.34 11.09 -46.13
N CYS A 75 2.15 12.27 -46.74
CA CYS A 75 1.54 12.35 -48.07
C CYS A 75 1.99 13.62 -48.80
N ALA A 76 2.54 13.42 -50.00
CA ALA A 76 3.04 14.42 -50.91
C ALA A 76 1.92 15.14 -51.68
N GLY A 77 2.12 16.41 -52.05
CA GLY A 77 1.24 17.06 -53.02
C GLY A 77 1.37 18.58 -53.19
N THR A 78 2.28 18.99 -54.07
CA THR A 78 2.21 20.10 -55.05
C THR A 78 1.83 21.53 -54.63
N LEU A 79 2.82 22.43 -54.75
CA LEU A 79 2.80 23.89 -54.63
C LEU A 79 2.32 24.59 -55.92
N ARG A 80 1.64 25.76 -55.82
CA ARG A 80 1.77 26.89 -56.77
C ARG A 80 1.17 28.23 -56.26
N THR A 81 2.07 29.14 -55.87
CA THR A 81 2.17 30.60 -56.14
C THR A 81 0.99 31.57 -55.93
N ILE A 82 1.15 32.56 -55.01
CA ILE A 82 0.59 33.92 -55.12
C ILE A 82 1.64 34.97 -54.70
N VAL A 83 1.63 36.10 -55.42
CA VAL A 83 2.49 37.29 -55.32
C VAL A 83 1.83 38.38 -54.44
N ALA A 84 2.67 39.02 -53.60
CA ALA A 84 2.67 40.42 -53.10
C ALA A 84 1.47 41.01 -52.31
N MET A 85 1.77 41.53 -51.10
CA MET A 85 1.89 42.96 -50.73
C MET A 85 1.66 43.19 -49.22
N LEU A 86 2.57 43.97 -48.59
CA LEU A 86 2.47 44.61 -47.26
C LEU A 86 1.79 46.02 -47.41
N PRO A 87 1.50 46.85 -46.36
CA PRO A 87 1.37 46.65 -44.90
C PRO A 87 0.19 47.43 -44.24
N LEU A 88 0.16 47.48 -42.89
CA LEU A 88 -0.53 48.37 -41.92
C LEU A 88 -1.76 47.80 -41.16
N LEU A 89 -1.59 47.52 -39.85
CA LEU A 89 -2.17 48.30 -38.73
C LEU A 89 -1.85 47.68 -37.36
N ILE A 90 -1.96 48.54 -36.36
CA ILE A 90 -1.36 48.53 -35.02
C ILE A 90 -2.23 47.79 -33.98
N SER A 91 -1.55 47.14 -33.02
CA SER A 91 -1.98 46.71 -31.68
C SER A 91 -3.31 45.96 -31.50
N ALA A 92 -3.22 44.63 -31.38
CA ALA A 92 -3.95 43.83 -30.39
C ALA A 92 -3.29 42.44 -30.29
N ALA A 93 -3.41 41.81 -29.12
CA ALA A 93 -2.98 40.45 -28.78
C ALA A 93 -1.50 40.27 -28.37
N ALA A 94 -1.22 40.59 -27.11
CA ALA A 94 -0.35 39.74 -26.30
C ALA A 94 -1.09 38.40 -26.06
N ALA A 95 -0.91 37.46 -26.97
CA ALA A 95 -1.13 36.03 -26.76
C ALA A 95 -0.58 35.27 -27.98
N PRO A 96 0.67 34.78 -27.95
CA PRO A 96 1.00 33.65 -28.80
C PRO A 96 0.45 32.40 -28.12
N LEU A 97 -0.51 31.80 -28.82
CA LEU A 97 -0.90 30.40 -28.77
C LEU A 97 0.21 29.46 -28.26
N ALA A 98 0.20 29.17 -26.97
CA ALA A 98 0.55 27.86 -26.47
C ALA A 98 -0.80 27.19 -26.18
N SER A 99 -1.30 26.37 -27.10
CA SER A 99 -2.23 25.33 -26.69
C SER A 99 -1.38 24.28 -25.97
N ALA A 100 -0.95 24.62 -24.75
CA ALA A 100 -0.44 23.62 -23.83
C ALA A 100 -1.58 22.62 -23.64
N LEU A 101 -1.32 21.32 -23.80
CA LEU A 101 -2.21 20.35 -23.16
C LEU A 101 -2.28 20.77 -21.70
N GLU A 102 -3.48 21.13 -21.22
CA GLU A 102 -3.69 21.29 -19.79
C GLU A 102 -3.53 19.91 -19.16
N LEU A 103 -2.33 19.64 -18.63
CA LEU A 103 -2.09 18.43 -17.85
C LEU A 103 -3.04 18.40 -16.65
N PRO A 104 -3.51 17.22 -16.22
CA PRO A 104 -4.33 17.10 -15.03
C PRO A 104 -3.64 17.77 -13.83
N GLN A 105 -4.26 18.82 -13.30
CA GLN A 105 -3.78 19.46 -12.08
C GLN A 105 -4.13 18.57 -10.90
N GLY A 106 -3.14 18.26 -10.05
CA GLY A 106 -3.45 17.55 -8.81
C GLY A 106 -2.42 16.60 -8.24
N TYR A 107 -1.70 15.87 -9.10
CA TYR A 107 -0.78 14.84 -8.61
C TYR A 107 0.53 15.43 -8.07
N ALA A 108 1.02 16.48 -8.73
CA ALA A 108 2.22 17.20 -8.30
C ALA A 108 2.03 17.80 -6.89
N PRO A 109 3.10 17.86 -6.08
CA PRO A 109 3.10 18.63 -4.86
C PRO A 109 2.87 20.13 -5.15
N ASP A 110 2.18 20.81 -4.25
CA ASP A 110 1.83 22.22 -4.36
C ASP A 110 2.88 23.10 -3.66
N PRO A 111 3.42 24.13 -4.32
CA PRO A 111 4.36 25.06 -3.70
C PRO A 111 3.63 26.00 -2.74
N VAL A 112 4.15 26.11 -1.53
CA VAL A 112 3.64 26.97 -0.45
C VAL A 112 4.79 27.71 0.24
N SER A 113 4.46 28.75 1.01
CA SER A 113 5.45 29.37 1.89
C SER A 113 5.85 28.43 3.03
N CYS A 114 7.15 28.36 3.33
CA CYS A 114 7.65 27.54 4.42
C CYS A 114 7.14 28.03 5.79
N PRO A 115 6.65 27.13 6.67
CA PRO A 115 6.20 27.49 8.00
C PRO A 115 7.40 27.87 8.89
N THR A 116 7.25 28.94 9.67
CA THR A 116 8.33 29.43 10.55
C THR A 116 8.37 28.76 11.92
N SER A 117 7.29 28.09 12.33
CA SER A 117 7.14 27.48 13.66
C SER A 117 6.90 25.97 13.62
N LEU A 118 7.09 25.33 12.46
CA LEU A 118 6.95 23.88 12.34
C LEU A 118 8.15 23.18 12.98
N GLN A 119 7.87 22.19 13.83
CA GLN A 119 8.89 21.23 14.22
C GLN A 119 9.06 20.22 13.07
N TRP A 120 10.12 20.39 12.29
CA TRP A 120 10.39 19.54 11.13
C TRP A 120 10.83 18.13 11.49
N ILE A 121 11.55 17.98 12.60
CA ILE A 121 12.11 16.71 13.04
C ILE A 121 11.83 16.51 14.53
N ARG A 122 11.42 15.29 14.89
CA ARG A 122 11.46 14.82 16.27
C ARG A 122 12.25 13.50 16.38
N PRO A 123 12.92 13.25 17.52
CA PRO A 123 13.49 11.93 17.79
C PRO A 123 12.42 10.85 18.00
N ALA A 124 12.76 9.61 17.66
CA ALA A 124 11.91 8.42 17.83
C ALA A 124 11.93 7.84 19.26
N VAL A 125 11.78 8.70 20.29
CA VAL A 125 11.81 8.28 21.71
C VAL A 125 10.43 8.09 22.33
N GLY A 126 9.38 8.45 21.60
CA GLY A 126 7.99 8.44 22.03
C GLY A 126 7.07 8.83 20.88
N LEU A 127 5.76 8.93 21.15
CA LEU A 127 4.78 9.41 20.17
C LEU A 127 4.94 10.91 19.92
N SER A 128 4.57 11.36 18.73
CA SER A 128 4.35 12.80 18.51
C SER A 128 3.25 13.32 19.44
N ARG A 129 3.27 14.63 19.69
CA ARG A 129 2.19 15.29 20.46
C ARG A 129 0.83 15.04 19.82
N ASP A 130 0.74 15.08 18.50
CA ASP A 130 -0.52 14.92 17.78
C ASP A 130 -1.03 13.47 17.82
N GLU A 131 -0.15 12.46 17.68
CA GLU A 131 -0.55 11.05 17.88
C GLU A 131 -0.96 10.80 19.33
N LEU A 132 -0.21 11.31 20.32
CA LEU A 132 -0.54 11.17 21.74
C LEU A 132 -1.92 11.80 22.07
N GLU A 133 -2.16 13.03 21.62
CA GLU A 133 -3.44 13.73 21.81
C GLU A 133 -4.58 12.96 21.13
N TRP A 134 -4.35 12.43 19.92
CA TRP A 134 -5.35 11.66 19.20
C TRP A 134 -5.67 10.32 19.88
N VAL A 135 -4.66 9.60 20.35
CA VAL A 135 -4.82 8.33 21.09
C VAL A 135 -5.59 8.54 22.40
N GLU A 136 -5.29 9.60 23.16
CA GLU A 136 -6.04 9.92 24.38
C GLU A 136 -7.51 10.26 24.08
N GLY A 137 -7.79 10.88 22.94
CA GLY A 137 -9.16 11.07 22.44
C GLY A 137 -9.83 9.74 22.06
N ARG A 138 -9.12 8.89 21.30
CA ARG A 138 -9.59 7.57 20.85
C ARG A 138 -9.90 6.63 22.01
N LYS A 139 -9.13 6.67 23.11
CA LYS A 139 -9.39 5.88 24.32
C LYS A 139 -10.81 6.07 24.86
N LYS A 140 -11.43 7.24 24.70
CA LYS A 140 -12.83 7.47 25.14
C LYS A 140 -13.84 6.72 24.27
N VAL A 141 -13.58 6.64 22.96
CA VAL A 141 -14.40 5.87 22.03
C VAL A 141 -14.18 4.38 22.27
N VAL A 142 -12.92 3.95 22.41
CA VAL A 142 -12.58 2.56 22.73
C VAL A 142 -13.24 2.11 24.01
N LEU A 143 -13.25 2.92 25.07
CA LEU A 143 -13.91 2.56 26.34
C LEU A 143 -15.40 2.24 26.15
N GLY A 144 -16.14 3.09 25.43
CA GLY A 144 -17.57 2.86 25.18
C GLY A 144 -17.84 1.69 24.24
N SER A 145 -17.02 1.51 23.20
CA SER A 145 -17.15 0.38 22.27
C SER A 145 -16.79 -0.95 22.94
N LEU A 146 -15.77 -0.94 23.80
CA LEU A 146 -15.33 -2.12 24.55
C LEU A 146 -16.40 -2.54 25.56
N ASP A 147 -17.03 -1.59 26.25
CA ASP A 147 -18.16 -1.84 27.14
C ASP A 147 -19.29 -2.58 26.40
N ALA A 148 -19.78 -1.99 25.29
CA ALA A 148 -20.85 -2.58 24.48
C ALA A 148 -20.47 -3.94 23.86
N TYR A 149 -19.19 -4.14 23.54
CA TYR A 149 -18.67 -5.42 23.04
C TYR A 149 -18.64 -6.48 24.16
N LEU A 150 -18.12 -6.17 25.34
CA LEU A 150 -18.06 -7.10 26.47
C LEU A 150 -19.46 -7.48 26.98
N GLU A 151 -20.41 -6.54 27.01
CA GLU A 151 -21.83 -6.83 27.25
C GLU A 151 -22.39 -7.84 26.23
N ARG A 152 -21.95 -7.76 24.96
CA ARG A 152 -22.37 -8.69 23.89
C ARG A 152 -21.95 -10.12 24.16
N LEU A 153 -20.73 -10.27 24.68
CA LEU A 153 -20.12 -11.58 24.90
C LEU A 153 -20.89 -12.36 25.96
N ASN A 154 -21.50 -11.67 26.93
CA ASN A 154 -22.21 -12.27 28.05
C ASN A 154 -21.32 -13.30 28.77
N LEU A 155 -20.13 -12.84 29.16
CA LEU A 155 -19.15 -13.64 29.92
C LEU A 155 -19.74 -14.06 31.27
N ASP A 156 -19.53 -15.32 31.66
CA ASP A 156 -20.22 -15.93 32.80
C ASP A 156 -19.72 -15.41 34.17
N ASP A 157 -18.42 -15.12 34.26
CA ASP A 157 -17.71 -14.81 35.50
C ASP A 157 -16.88 -13.52 35.43
N PHE A 158 -17.25 -12.62 34.52
CA PHE A 158 -16.59 -11.32 34.31
C PHE A 158 -17.50 -10.15 34.69
N ASP A 159 -17.06 -9.32 35.63
CA ASP A 159 -17.78 -8.11 36.02
C ASP A 159 -17.40 -6.95 35.08
N THR A 160 -18.16 -6.81 33.99
CA THR A 160 -17.96 -5.76 32.97
C THR A 160 -18.09 -4.37 33.57
N ASP A 161 -19.09 -4.13 34.42
CA ASP A 161 -19.34 -2.83 35.05
C ASP A 161 -18.15 -2.40 35.92
N GLU A 162 -17.63 -3.31 36.75
CA GLU A 162 -16.45 -3.06 37.57
C GLU A 162 -15.21 -2.79 36.69
N TYR A 163 -14.99 -3.59 35.66
CA TYR A 163 -13.86 -3.44 34.76
C TYR A 163 -13.86 -2.08 34.04
N ILE A 164 -14.98 -1.72 33.41
CA ILE A 164 -15.14 -0.44 32.70
C ILE A 164 -15.01 0.74 33.67
N SER A 165 -15.58 0.64 34.87
CA SER A 165 -15.42 1.64 35.93
C SER A 165 -13.96 1.86 36.33
N ARG A 166 -13.19 0.76 36.50
CA ARG A 166 -11.77 0.85 36.85
C ARG A 166 -10.91 1.39 35.70
N LEU A 167 -11.19 1.02 34.45
CA LEU A 167 -10.50 1.60 33.28
C LEU A 167 -10.70 3.12 33.23
N ASN A 168 -11.93 3.58 33.44
CA ASN A 168 -12.26 5.00 33.47
C ASN A 168 -11.54 5.74 34.61
N TYR A 169 -11.52 5.16 35.81
CA TYR A 169 -10.84 5.75 36.97
C TYR A 169 -9.32 5.83 36.83
N THR A 170 -8.70 4.81 36.21
CA THR A 170 -7.23 4.71 36.10
C THR A 170 -6.66 5.26 34.79
N ASN A 171 -7.52 5.61 33.82
CA ASN A 171 -7.14 5.94 32.44
C ASN A 171 -6.29 4.85 31.76
N GLN A 172 -6.60 3.57 32.03
CA GLN A 172 -5.84 2.40 31.56
C GLN A 172 -6.54 1.64 30.42
N THR A 173 -7.44 2.30 29.69
CA THR A 173 -8.12 1.75 28.50
C THR A 173 -7.12 1.05 27.58
N PRO A 174 -7.37 -0.22 27.18
CA PRO A 174 -6.44 -0.98 26.39
C PRO A 174 -6.22 -0.34 25.01
N ILE A 175 -5.01 -0.48 24.49
CA ILE A 175 -4.67 -0.08 23.12
C ILE A 175 -4.65 -1.35 22.28
N MET A 176 -5.55 -1.43 21.31
CA MET A 176 -5.66 -2.60 20.43
C MET A 176 -5.39 -2.22 18.99
N GLY A 177 -4.97 -3.18 18.18
CA GLY A 177 -4.75 -2.94 16.77
C GLY A 177 -5.02 -4.13 15.88
N MET A 178 -5.00 -3.86 14.58
CA MET A 178 -5.10 -4.85 13.52
C MET A 178 -3.96 -4.62 12.53
N ALA A 179 -3.37 -5.70 12.03
CA ALA A 179 -2.36 -5.66 10.98
C ALA A 179 -2.79 -6.55 9.81
N ILE A 180 -2.87 -5.97 8.61
CA ILE A 180 -3.23 -6.69 7.38
C ILE A 180 -1.98 -6.86 6.53
N SER A 181 -1.64 -8.12 6.21
CA SER A 181 -0.41 -8.46 5.50
C SER A 181 -0.37 -7.94 4.06
N GLY A 182 0.79 -8.04 3.41
CA GLY A 182 0.87 -8.05 1.95
C GLY A 182 0.20 -9.27 1.30
N GLY A 183 0.15 -9.28 -0.04
CA GLY A 183 -0.58 -10.30 -0.83
C GLY A 183 -1.42 -9.73 -1.99
N GLY A 184 -1.21 -8.46 -2.39
CA GLY A 184 -1.95 -7.78 -3.45
C GLY A 184 -3.48 -7.79 -3.24
N PHE A 185 -4.23 -8.02 -4.32
CA PHE A 185 -5.71 -8.02 -4.29
C PHE A 185 -6.29 -9.07 -3.33
N GLY A 186 -5.64 -10.24 -3.20
CA GLY A 186 -6.08 -11.28 -2.25
C GLY A 186 -6.13 -10.75 -0.82
N SER A 187 -5.00 -10.26 -0.31
CA SER A 187 -4.91 -9.70 1.04
C SER A 187 -5.81 -8.47 1.23
N ALA A 188 -5.92 -7.61 0.22
CA ALA A 188 -6.80 -6.44 0.31
C ALA A 188 -8.27 -6.83 0.55
N PHE A 189 -8.77 -7.83 -0.18
CA PHE A 189 -10.16 -8.27 -0.11
C PHE A 189 -10.45 -9.15 1.10
N THR A 190 -9.55 -10.10 1.42
CA THR A 190 -9.70 -10.95 2.61
C THR A 190 -9.55 -10.13 3.89
N GLY A 191 -8.62 -9.16 3.92
CA GLY A 191 -8.47 -8.20 5.01
C GLY A 191 -9.68 -7.28 5.18
N ALA A 192 -10.35 -6.87 4.10
CA ALA A 192 -11.64 -6.18 4.19
C ALA A 192 -12.74 -7.08 4.77
N GLY A 193 -12.70 -8.39 4.50
CA GLY A 193 -13.55 -9.40 5.13
C GLY A 193 -13.32 -9.52 6.64
N LEU A 194 -12.07 -9.43 7.11
CA LEU A 194 -11.77 -9.32 8.54
C LEU A 194 -12.40 -8.06 9.16
N ILE A 195 -12.20 -6.89 8.53
CA ILE A 195 -12.81 -5.63 9.01
C ILE A 195 -14.33 -5.79 9.13
N ARG A 196 -14.96 -6.37 8.11
CA ARG A 196 -16.41 -6.66 8.08
C ARG A 196 -16.87 -7.51 9.27
N ALA A 197 -16.13 -8.56 9.60
CA ALA A 197 -16.52 -9.52 10.64
C ALA A 197 -16.43 -8.95 12.07
N LEU A 198 -15.73 -7.82 12.27
CA LEU A 198 -15.52 -7.18 13.56
C LEU A 198 -16.35 -5.89 13.76
N ASP A 199 -17.14 -5.51 12.76
CA ASP A 199 -17.83 -4.23 12.70
C ASP A 199 -19.23 -4.29 13.34
N ASP A 200 -19.46 -3.57 14.44
CA ASP A 200 -20.78 -3.53 15.10
C ASP A 200 -21.87 -2.82 14.30
N ARG A 201 -21.54 -2.15 13.19
CA ARG A 201 -22.51 -1.55 12.29
C ARG A 201 -23.23 -2.61 11.45
N LEU A 202 -22.69 -3.84 11.41
CA LEU A 202 -23.21 -4.95 10.63
C LEU A 202 -23.93 -5.97 11.52
N PRO A 203 -25.22 -6.28 11.25
CA PRO A 203 -26.01 -7.20 12.07
C PRO A 203 -25.38 -8.59 12.23
N ALA A 204 -24.78 -9.14 11.17
CA ALA A 204 -24.18 -10.47 11.19
C ALA A 204 -23.03 -10.56 12.21
N ALA A 205 -22.15 -9.56 12.25
CA ALA A 205 -21.04 -9.52 13.21
C ALA A 205 -21.54 -9.41 14.66
N ASN A 206 -22.61 -8.67 14.91
CA ASN A 206 -23.23 -8.60 16.23
C ASN A 206 -23.89 -9.93 16.64
N GLU A 207 -24.57 -10.61 15.71
CA GLU A 207 -25.18 -11.91 15.95
C GLU A 207 -24.13 -12.97 16.33
N GLN A 208 -22.96 -12.93 15.69
CA GLN A 208 -21.81 -13.78 16.04
C GLN A 208 -20.95 -13.24 17.18
N ARG A 209 -21.39 -12.14 17.83
CA ARG A 209 -20.75 -11.52 18.99
C ARG A 209 -19.29 -11.08 18.77
N THR A 210 -18.86 -10.89 17.53
CA THR A 210 -17.54 -10.34 17.16
C THR A 210 -17.59 -8.84 16.85
N GLY A 211 -18.78 -8.31 16.53
CA GLY A 211 -19.03 -6.91 16.27
C GLY A 211 -18.71 -6.01 17.48
N GLY A 212 -17.94 -4.95 17.25
CA GLY A 212 -17.53 -3.96 18.26
C GLY A 212 -16.03 -3.99 18.54
N LEU A 213 -15.35 -5.07 18.17
CA LEU A 213 -13.89 -5.15 18.21
C LEU A 213 -13.24 -4.10 17.30
N LEU A 214 -13.75 -3.90 16.08
CA LEU A 214 -13.23 -2.88 15.16
C LEU A 214 -13.33 -1.47 15.78
N GLN A 215 -14.48 -1.16 16.38
CA GLN A 215 -14.73 0.11 17.05
C GLN A 215 -13.85 0.29 18.29
N SER A 216 -13.32 -0.80 18.85
CA SER A 216 -12.43 -0.80 20.01
C SER A 216 -10.94 -0.75 19.64
N MET A 217 -10.57 -0.80 18.35
CA MET A 217 -9.17 -0.70 17.92
C MET A 217 -8.65 0.74 17.88
N THR A 218 -7.41 0.95 18.28
CA THR A 218 -6.68 2.22 18.17
C THR A 218 -5.93 2.34 16.85
N TYR A 219 -5.33 1.24 16.36
CA TYR A 219 -4.47 1.24 15.17
C TYR A 219 -4.91 0.22 14.11
N LEU A 220 -4.70 0.58 12.85
CA LEU A 220 -4.86 -0.30 11.69
C LEU A 220 -3.60 -0.21 10.82
N SER A 221 -2.80 -1.26 10.74
CA SER A 221 -1.61 -1.26 9.89
C SER A 221 -1.77 -2.09 8.62
N GLY A 222 -1.10 -1.64 7.57
CA GLY A 222 -1.12 -2.28 6.26
C GLY A 222 0.23 -2.11 5.55
N LEU A 223 0.63 -3.12 4.77
CA LEU A 223 1.71 -3.00 3.79
C LEU A 223 1.33 -3.74 2.51
N SER A 224 1.95 -3.41 1.38
CA SER A 224 1.62 -4.03 0.10
C SER A 224 0.11 -4.01 -0.19
N GLY A 225 -0.47 -5.12 -0.65
CA GLY A 225 -1.93 -5.26 -0.81
C GLY A 225 -2.75 -4.89 0.43
N GLY A 226 -2.27 -5.21 1.64
CA GLY A 226 -2.92 -4.83 2.90
C GLY A 226 -2.90 -3.32 3.18
N SER A 227 -2.01 -2.56 2.53
CA SER A 227 -2.04 -1.09 2.59
C SER A 227 -3.27 -0.51 1.92
N TRP A 228 -3.88 -1.22 0.96
CA TRP A 228 -5.04 -0.72 0.22
C TRP A 228 -6.27 -0.55 1.12
N PRO A 229 -6.75 -1.55 1.88
CA PRO A 229 -7.80 -1.32 2.86
C PRO A 229 -7.36 -0.36 3.98
N ALA A 230 -6.10 -0.44 4.45
CA ALA A 230 -5.59 0.43 5.52
C ALA A 230 -5.57 1.92 5.15
N VAL A 231 -5.39 2.27 3.86
CA VAL A 231 -5.50 3.65 3.36
C VAL A 231 -6.92 3.97 2.91
N SER A 232 -7.58 3.05 2.22
CA SER A 232 -8.89 3.27 1.61
C SER A 232 -9.97 3.54 2.64
N PHE A 233 -10.13 2.67 3.64
CA PHE A 233 -11.18 2.84 4.66
C PHE A 233 -11.08 4.22 5.32
N PRO A 234 -9.94 4.63 5.91
CA PRO A 234 -9.79 5.97 6.47
C PRO A 234 -10.00 7.10 5.46
N SER A 235 -9.49 6.98 4.23
CA SER A 235 -9.62 8.02 3.20
C SER A 235 -11.07 8.25 2.79
N TYR A 236 -11.90 7.19 2.75
CA TYR A 236 -13.35 7.26 2.51
C TYR A 236 -14.16 7.68 3.75
N ASN A 237 -13.51 8.21 4.79
CA ASN A 237 -14.13 8.54 6.08
C ASN A 237 -14.70 7.32 6.82
N PHE A 238 -14.10 6.15 6.61
CA PHE A 238 -14.33 4.88 7.31
C PHE A 238 -15.76 4.30 7.17
N PRO A 239 -16.20 3.98 5.94
CA PRO A 239 -17.46 3.28 5.72
C PRO A 239 -17.42 1.84 6.27
N THR A 240 -18.54 1.13 6.19
CA THR A 240 -18.57 -0.34 6.39
C THR A 240 -17.90 -1.05 5.21
N ALA A 241 -17.52 -2.32 5.40
CA ALA A 241 -16.94 -3.11 4.30
C ALA A 241 -17.93 -3.36 3.15
N ASP A 242 -19.23 -3.47 3.44
CA ASP A 242 -20.27 -3.61 2.41
C ASP A 242 -20.34 -2.34 1.54
N GLU A 243 -20.32 -1.15 2.16
CA GLU A 243 -20.29 0.13 1.45
C GLU A 243 -18.99 0.37 0.67
N ILE A 244 -17.84 -0.04 1.22
CA ILE A 244 -16.55 0.24 0.57
C ILE A 244 -16.38 -0.55 -0.73
N VAL A 245 -16.87 -1.79 -0.77
CA VAL A 245 -16.82 -2.63 -1.98
C VAL A 245 -17.69 -2.02 -3.09
N ASP A 246 -18.78 -1.34 -2.74
CA ASP A 246 -19.59 -0.58 -3.70
C ASP A 246 -18.83 0.61 -4.30
N TYR A 247 -17.95 1.26 -3.54
CA TYR A 247 -17.05 2.28 -4.07
C TYR A 247 -15.93 1.69 -4.92
N TRP A 248 -15.33 0.58 -4.48
CA TRP A 248 -14.22 -0.07 -5.17
C TRP A 248 -14.63 -0.60 -6.55
N LYS A 249 -15.84 -1.15 -6.68
CA LYS A 249 -16.29 -1.83 -7.92
C LYS A 249 -15.22 -2.83 -8.39
N PRO A 250 -14.92 -3.85 -7.59
CA PRO A 250 -13.81 -4.78 -7.84
C PRO A 250 -13.97 -5.56 -9.16
N GLU A 251 -15.16 -5.58 -9.76
CA GLU A 251 -15.45 -6.19 -11.05
C GLU A 251 -14.81 -5.47 -12.25
N ILE A 252 -14.30 -4.26 -12.07
CA ILE A 252 -13.68 -3.45 -13.12
C ILE A 252 -12.18 -3.71 -13.16
N ASP A 253 -11.69 -4.26 -14.26
CA ASP A 253 -10.25 -4.39 -14.48
C ASP A 253 -9.63 -3.06 -14.94
N ARG A 254 -8.72 -2.54 -14.10
CA ARG A 254 -8.07 -1.23 -14.25
C ARG A 254 -6.68 -1.29 -14.91
N PHE A 255 -6.23 -2.48 -15.30
CA PHE A 255 -4.89 -2.65 -15.86
C PHE A 255 -4.90 -3.31 -17.25
N LEU A 256 -5.67 -4.39 -17.45
CA LEU A 256 -5.52 -5.21 -18.66
C LEU A 256 -6.52 -4.86 -19.77
N THR A 257 -7.71 -4.36 -19.41
CA THR A 257 -8.83 -4.15 -20.35
C THR A 257 -9.20 -2.68 -20.56
N VAL A 258 -8.44 -1.73 -19.99
CA VAL A 258 -8.74 -0.30 -20.08
C VAL A 258 -8.41 0.26 -21.46
N THR A 259 -9.44 0.57 -22.25
CA THR A 259 -9.29 1.15 -23.60
C THR A 259 -9.65 2.63 -23.67
N ASN A 260 -10.43 3.13 -22.72
CA ASN A 260 -10.84 4.53 -22.62
C ASN A 260 -10.83 4.95 -21.15
N THR A 261 -10.50 6.21 -20.89
CA THR A 261 -10.55 6.80 -19.55
C THR A 261 -12.00 7.09 -19.15
N SER A 262 -12.36 6.75 -17.91
CA SER A 262 -13.65 6.99 -17.28
C SER A 262 -13.46 7.54 -15.86
N ALA A 263 -14.53 7.60 -15.07
CA ALA A 263 -14.41 7.92 -13.65
C ALA A 263 -13.76 6.78 -12.84
N GLU A 264 -13.92 5.53 -13.30
CA GLU A 264 -13.50 4.31 -12.61
C GLU A 264 -12.16 3.73 -13.09
N ALA A 265 -11.62 4.20 -14.21
CA ALA A 265 -10.34 3.73 -14.76
C ALA A 265 -9.70 4.79 -15.66
N ALA A 266 -8.37 4.72 -15.84
CA ALA A 266 -7.65 5.54 -16.81
C ALA A 266 -6.76 4.68 -17.72
N THR A 267 -6.65 5.11 -18.97
CA THR A 267 -5.67 4.54 -19.90
C THR A 267 -4.25 4.81 -19.41
N GLU A 268 -3.30 3.96 -19.82
CA GLU A 268 -1.85 4.16 -19.60
C GLU A 268 -1.41 5.60 -19.91
N VAL A 269 -1.77 6.14 -21.08
CA VAL A 269 -1.43 7.52 -21.49
C VAL A 269 -1.85 8.56 -20.45
N VAL A 270 -3.09 8.49 -19.96
CA VAL A 270 -3.60 9.42 -18.95
C VAL A 270 -2.87 9.24 -17.61
N MET A 271 -2.53 8.02 -17.21
CA MET A 271 -1.74 7.80 -15.99
C MET A 271 -0.33 8.38 -16.13
N PHE A 272 0.31 8.24 -17.30
CA PHE A 272 1.57 8.90 -17.61
C PHE A 272 1.47 10.43 -17.58
N GLU A 273 0.40 11.02 -18.14
CA GLU A 273 0.13 12.47 -18.06
C GLU A 273 -0.05 12.95 -16.61
N GLN A 274 -0.70 12.16 -15.76
CA GLN A 274 -0.87 12.49 -14.34
C GLN A 274 0.47 12.53 -13.59
N ILE A 275 1.33 11.52 -13.78
CA ILE A 275 2.65 11.48 -13.10
C ILE A 275 3.65 12.47 -13.73
N ALA A 276 3.49 12.80 -15.01
CA ALA A 276 4.29 13.82 -15.69
C ALA A 276 4.21 15.18 -15.00
N ALA A 277 3.06 15.55 -14.41
CA ALA A 277 2.93 16.78 -13.65
C ALA A 277 3.89 16.84 -12.45
N LYS A 278 4.07 15.71 -11.73
CA LYS A 278 5.03 15.59 -10.61
C LYS A 278 6.47 15.68 -11.12
N HIS A 279 6.78 15.01 -12.23
CA HIS A 279 8.10 15.09 -12.86
C HIS A 279 8.46 16.53 -13.31
N MET A 280 7.51 17.22 -13.95
CA MET A 280 7.68 18.61 -14.38
C MET A 280 7.81 19.60 -13.21
N ALA A 281 7.29 19.25 -12.03
CA ALA A 281 7.50 20.01 -10.80
C ALA A 281 8.90 19.78 -10.18
N GLY A 282 9.72 18.92 -10.77
CA GLY A 282 11.09 18.64 -10.34
C GLY A 282 11.23 17.49 -9.34
N PHE A 283 10.18 16.69 -9.15
CA PHE A 283 10.23 15.49 -8.30
C PHE A 283 10.53 14.26 -9.13
N GLU A 284 11.29 13.34 -8.55
CA GLU A 284 11.49 12.02 -9.14
C GLU A 284 10.19 11.23 -9.17
N ILE A 285 10.00 10.46 -10.24
CA ILE A 285 8.87 9.56 -10.46
C ILE A 285 9.40 8.17 -10.81
N GLY A 286 8.67 7.14 -10.41
CA GLY A 286 8.99 5.76 -10.73
C GLY A 286 7.76 4.93 -11.02
N ILE A 287 7.98 3.62 -11.15
CA ILE A 287 6.92 2.65 -11.43
C ILE A 287 5.87 2.63 -10.32
N SER A 288 6.25 2.86 -9.07
CA SER A 288 5.31 3.01 -7.96
C SER A 288 4.33 4.18 -8.15
N ASP A 289 4.74 5.30 -8.77
CA ASP A 289 3.82 6.39 -9.09
C ASP A 289 2.75 5.91 -10.08
N TYR A 290 3.17 5.21 -11.14
CA TYR A 290 2.28 4.65 -12.16
C TYR A 290 1.31 3.60 -11.59
N LEU A 291 1.84 2.59 -10.89
CA LEU A 291 1.02 1.55 -10.27
C LEU A 291 0.06 2.14 -9.24
N GLY A 292 0.54 3.09 -8.44
CA GLY A 292 -0.26 3.84 -7.48
C GLY A 292 -1.44 4.57 -8.13
N ARG A 293 -1.27 5.15 -9.32
CA ARG A 293 -2.40 5.72 -10.08
C ARG A 293 -3.42 4.65 -10.47
N GLY A 294 -2.96 3.51 -10.99
CA GLY A 294 -3.84 2.39 -11.37
C GLY A 294 -4.67 1.88 -10.19
N PHE A 295 -4.01 1.59 -9.06
CA PHE A 295 -4.69 1.14 -7.83
C PHE A 295 -5.65 2.20 -7.27
N ALA A 296 -5.32 3.48 -7.39
CA ALA A 296 -6.11 4.55 -6.78
C ALA A 296 -7.49 4.74 -7.41
N TYR A 297 -7.70 4.31 -8.66
CA TYR A 297 -9.04 4.29 -9.28
C TYR A 297 -10.01 3.30 -8.62
N GLU A 298 -9.49 2.37 -7.82
CA GLU A 298 -10.27 1.47 -6.98
C GLU A 298 -10.30 1.97 -5.53
N PHE A 299 -9.13 2.20 -4.96
CA PHE A 299 -8.99 2.31 -3.50
C PHE A 299 -9.02 3.73 -2.94
N ILE A 300 -8.92 4.78 -3.75
CA ILE A 300 -8.79 6.16 -3.24
C ILE A 300 -10.01 7.01 -3.65
N PRO A 301 -10.65 7.74 -2.72
CA PRO A 301 -11.79 8.59 -3.03
C PRO A 301 -11.39 9.82 -3.84
N GLY A 302 -12.33 10.30 -4.65
CA GLY A 302 -12.23 11.55 -5.37
C GLY A 302 -12.06 11.38 -6.87
N GLN A 303 -12.10 12.49 -7.60
CA GLN A 303 -12.05 12.48 -9.05
C GLN A 303 -10.73 11.90 -9.57
N SER A 304 -10.83 11.20 -10.71
CA SER A 304 -9.69 10.62 -11.42
C SER A 304 -8.83 9.70 -10.54
N GLY A 305 -9.46 8.85 -9.72
CA GLY A 305 -8.76 8.00 -8.75
C GLY A 305 -8.09 8.82 -7.66
N GLY A 306 -8.82 9.77 -7.07
CA GLY A 306 -8.35 10.59 -5.96
C GLY A 306 -7.05 11.35 -6.22
N LEU A 307 -6.93 12.00 -7.38
CA LEU A 307 -5.69 12.67 -7.82
C LEU A 307 -5.11 13.64 -6.77
N ASN A 308 -5.97 14.31 -6.00
CA ASN A 308 -5.57 15.32 -5.00
C ASN A 308 -5.63 14.78 -3.56
N THR A 309 -6.09 13.54 -3.37
CA THR A 309 -6.32 12.98 -2.04
C THR A 309 -4.97 12.68 -1.39
N THR A 310 -4.73 13.28 -0.23
CA THR A 310 -3.48 13.15 0.54
C THR A 310 -3.71 12.27 1.77
N PHE A 311 -2.71 11.47 2.13
CA PHE A 311 -2.78 10.60 3.30
C PHE A 311 -2.85 11.39 4.61
N SER A 312 -2.07 12.47 4.76
CA SER A 312 -2.18 13.39 5.90
C SER A 312 -3.52 14.15 5.96
N GLY A 313 -4.26 14.16 4.84
CA GLY A 313 -5.60 14.74 4.73
C GLY A 313 -6.66 13.97 5.51
N ILE A 314 -6.41 12.71 5.88
CA ILE A 314 -7.28 11.90 6.75
C ILE A 314 -7.57 12.64 8.07
N ARG A 315 -6.61 13.43 8.57
CA ARG A 315 -6.75 14.24 9.78
C ARG A 315 -7.90 15.26 9.74
N ASN A 316 -8.35 15.63 8.54
CA ASN A 316 -9.42 16.59 8.33
C ASN A 316 -10.80 15.92 8.18
N LEU A 317 -10.87 14.60 8.18
CA LEU A 317 -12.12 13.85 8.02
C LEU A 317 -12.86 13.75 9.35
N SER A 318 -14.18 13.82 9.31
CA SER A 318 -15.02 13.90 10.51
C SER A 318 -14.83 12.70 11.44
N ASN A 319 -14.70 11.49 10.90
CA ASN A 319 -14.53 10.29 11.72
C ASN A 319 -13.12 10.21 12.32
N PHE A 320 -12.10 10.84 11.72
CA PHE A 320 -10.78 10.92 12.33
C PHE A 320 -10.75 11.96 13.46
N ILE A 321 -11.33 13.14 13.22
CA ILE A 321 -11.46 14.22 14.21
C ILE A 321 -12.24 13.75 15.44
N ASN A 322 -13.30 12.97 15.23
CA ASN A 322 -14.13 12.43 16.32
C ASN A 322 -13.64 11.08 16.85
N HIS A 323 -12.43 10.65 16.46
CA HIS A 323 -11.78 9.40 16.87
C HIS A 323 -12.67 8.15 16.66
N GLN A 324 -13.46 8.11 15.58
CA GLN A 324 -14.41 7.03 15.23
C GLN A 324 -13.81 5.96 14.32
N MET A 325 -12.55 6.10 13.90
CA MET A 325 -11.80 5.09 13.15
C MET A 325 -10.46 4.80 13.84
N PRO A 326 -9.88 3.59 13.68
CA PRO A 326 -8.48 3.35 14.03
C PRO A 326 -7.54 4.22 13.17
N MET A 327 -6.40 4.63 13.72
CA MET A 327 -5.40 5.39 12.97
C MET A 327 -4.61 4.46 12.03
N PRO A 328 -4.49 4.80 10.74
CA PRO A 328 -3.72 3.99 9.81
C PRO A 328 -2.21 4.13 10.02
N ILE A 329 -1.48 3.01 9.91
CA ILE A 329 -0.01 2.94 9.89
C ILE A 329 0.41 2.14 8.66
N ILE A 330 1.13 2.76 7.72
CA ILE A 330 1.63 2.09 6.52
C ILE A 330 3.13 1.82 6.68
N HIS A 331 3.56 0.59 6.40
CA HIS A 331 4.99 0.26 6.40
C HIS A 331 5.57 0.33 4.99
N LEU A 332 6.75 0.92 4.92
CA LEU A 332 7.64 0.95 3.77
C LEU A 332 9.03 0.47 4.20
N ALA A 333 9.85 -0.02 3.28
CA ALA A 333 11.26 -0.32 3.54
C ALA A 333 12.17 0.57 2.69
N SER A 334 13.42 0.81 3.12
CA SER A 334 14.43 1.42 2.26
C SER A 334 15.40 0.40 1.67
N VAL A 335 15.97 0.77 0.53
CA VAL A 335 17.19 0.15 -0.01
C VAL A 335 18.35 1.12 0.08
N GLU A 336 19.51 0.59 0.44
CA GLU A 336 20.74 1.33 0.64
C GLU A 336 21.78 0.97 -0.45
N PRO A 337 22.69 1.88 -0.85
CA PRO A 337 23.69 1.58 -1.88
C PRO A 337 24.61 0.38 -1.59
N GLU A 338 24.76 0.02 -0.31
CA GLU A 338 25.53 -1.15 0.17
C GLU A 338 24.74 -2.47 0.16
N ASP A 339 23.44 -2.42 -0.11
CA ASP A 339 22.59 -3.60 -0.13
C ASP A 339 22.95 -4.56 -1.27
N ALA A 340 22.40 -5.77 -1.20
CA ALA A 340 22.62 -6.77 -2.22
C ALA A 340 22.07 -6.28 -3.57
N GLU A 341 22.96 -6.15 -4.55
CA GLU A 341 22.63 -5.71 -5.90
C GLU A 341 22.62 -6.90 -6.88
N TYR A 342 21.54 -7.02 -7.65
CA TYR A 342 21.38 -8.00 -8.71
C TYR A 342 20.77 -7.32 -9.93
N TYR A 343 21.33 -7.53 -11.12
CA TYR A 343 20.83 -6.91 -12.36
C TYR A 343 20.60 -5.40 -12.22
N ASP A 344 21.54 -4.70 -11.58
CA ASP A 344 21.50 -3.26 -11.28
C ASP A 344 20.37 -2.83 -10.31
N LEU A 345 19.72 -3.78 -9.64
CA LEU A 345 18.66 -3.56 -8.66
C LEU A 345 19.09 -4.04 -7.27
N LEU A 346 19.00 -3.13 -6.31
CA LEU A 346 19.11 -3.34 -4.87
C LEU A 346 17.91 -4.14 -4.32
N VAL A 347 18.21 -4.97 -3.34
CA VAL A 347 17.28 -5.79 -2.54
C VAL A 347 17.52 -5.48 -1.06
N PRO A 348 16.49 -5.06 -0.30
CA PRO A 348 16.68 -4.70 1.10
C PRO A 348 17.03 -5.94 1.95
N PRO A 349 17.86 -5.79 2.98
CA PRO A 349 18.14 -6.87 3.93
C PRO A 349 16.97 -7.06 4.89
N SER A 350 16.91 -8.22 5.55
CA SER A 350 15.82 -8.53 6.51
C SER A 350 15.82 -7.65 7.76
N ASN A 351 16.94 -7.00 8.06
CA ASN A 351 17.09 -6.01 9.12
C ASN A 351 17.20 -4.57 8.59
N GLY A 352 16.76 -4.33 7.34
CA GLY A 352 16.72 -3.01 6.74
C GLY A 352 15.76 -2.06 7.48
N THR A 353 15.89 -0.77 7.21
CA THR A 353 15.08 0.27 7.87
C THR A 353 13.62 0.15 7.42
N ILE A 354 12.72 -0.11 8.37
CA ILE A 354 11.27 -0.08 8.16
C ILE A 354 10.75 1.31 8.59
N PHE A 355 10.11 2.00 7.66
CA PHE A 355 9.49 3.29 7.90
C PHE A 355 8.01 3.13 8.23
N ASP A 356 7.59 3.80 9.29
CA ASP A 356 6.20 4.07 9.61
C ASP A 356 5.74 5.32 8.87
N LEU A 357 4.60 5.22 8.19
CA LEU A 357 3.87 6.34 7.64
C LEU A 357 2.48 6.42 8.27
N THR A 358 2.23 7.48 9.02
CA THR A 358 0.93 7.78 9.64
C THR A 358 0.36 9.08 9.07
N PRO A 359 -0.93 9.41 9.31
CA PRO A 359 -1.47 10.70 8.91
C PRO A 359 -0.74 11.90 9.55
N PHE A 360 -0.04 11.68 10.67
CA PHE A 360 0.72 12.72 11.37
C PHE A 360 2.16 12.81 10.85
N GLU A 361 2.84 11.68 10.72
CA GLU A 361 4.29 11.66 10.51
C GLU A 361 4.83 10.41 9.81
N PHE A 362 6.00 10.60 9.23
CA PHE A 362 6.81 9.61 8.53
C PHE A 362 8.20 9.52 9.15
N GLY A 363 8.69 8.31 9.34
CA GLY A 363 10.01 8.09 9.90
C GLY A 363 10.21 6.65 10.33
N ALA A 364 11.32 6.39 11.02
CA ALA A 364 11.63 5.08 11.54
C ALA A 364 11.99 5.15 13.02
N TRP A 365 11.69 4.06 13.72
CA TRP A 365 12.01 3.88 15.13
C TRP A 365 13.47 3.46 15.31
N GLU A 366 13.97 2.62 14.40
CA GLU A 366 15.31 2.05 14.37
C GLU A 366 15.82 1.86 12.93
N GLY A 367 17.09 1.45 12.79
CA GLY A 367 17.77 1.32 11.50
C GLY A 367 18.62 2.55 11.22
N ASP A 368 18.64 3.01 9.97
CA ASP A 368 19.40 4.19 9.55
C ASP A 368 18.73 5.51 9.93
N VAL A 369 17.52 5.46 10.50
CA VAL A 369 16.75 6.63 10.93
C VAL A 369 16.14 6.36 12.31
N HIS A 370 16.33 7.30 13.24
CA HIS A 370 15.73 7.31 14.58
C HIS A 370 14.93 8.60 14.81
N ALA A 371 14.17 9.02 13.79
CA ALA A 371 13.49 10.29 13.76
C ALA A 371 12.25 10.27 12.88
N PHE A 372 11.35 11.22 13.12
CA PHE A 372 10.12 11.42 12.38
C PHE A 372 10.00 12.86 11.88
N THR A 373 9.38 13.02 10.71
CA THR A 373 8.99 14.30 10.10
C THR A 373 7.47 14.32 9.85
N PRO A 374 6.79 15.47 9.88
CA PRO A 374 5.37 15.55 9.55
C PRO A 374 5.04 15.07 8.12
N THR A 375 4.08 14.15 7.97
CA THR A 375 3.72 13.52 6.69
C THR A 375 3.29 14.52 5.61
N GLU A 376 2.54 15.55 6.02
CA GLU A 376 2.06 16.63 5.15
C GLU A 376 3.20 17.37 4.43
N TRP A 377 4.43 17.27 4.95
CA TRP A 377 5.60 18.01 4.48
C TRP A 377 6.68 17.10 3.86
N LEU A 378 6.34 15.87 3.48
CA LEU A 378 7.28 14.91 2.85
C LEU A 378 7.91 15.37 1.54
N GLY A 379 7.32 16.37 0.87
CA GLY A 379 7.89 16.94 -0.36
C GLY A 379 9.14 17.81 -0.15
N ASN A 380 9.67 17.92 1.07
CA ASN A 380 10.72 18.87 1.41
C ASN A 380 12.00 18.15 1.82
N GLN A 381 13.09 18.42 1.10
CA GLN A 381 14.42 18.04 1.53
C GLN A 381 14.84 18.92 2.72
N LEU A 382 15.34 18.28 3.77
CA LEU A 382 15.88 18.97 4.94
C LEU A 382 17.37 18.69 5.09
N SER A 383 18.07 19.57 5.79
CA SER A 383 19.44 19.35 6.25
C SER A 383 19.59 19.91 7.65
N ASN A 384 20.16 19.13 8.59
CA ASN A 384 20.22 19.52 10.01
C ASN A 384 18.83 19.96 10.56
N GLY A 385 17.76 19.26 10.13
CA GLY A 385 16.39 19.53 10.58
C GLY A 385 15.77 20.84 10.07
N ASN A 386 16.33 21.46 9.03
CA ASN A 386 15.81 22.67 8.41
C ASN A 386 15.62 22.51 6.90
N PRO A 387 14.60 23.12 6.27
CA PRO A 387 14.43 23.07 4.83
C PRO A 387 15.66 23.59 4.08
N VAL A 388 16.14 22.81 3.10
CA VAL A 388 17.24 23.26 2.23
C VAL A 388 16.83 24.50 1.42
N ASN A 389 15.57 24.53 0.96
CA ASN A 389 14.95 25.72 0.40
C ASN A 389 13.96 26.33 1.41
N SER A 390 14.33 27.45 2.02
CA SER A 390 13.48 28.17 2.98
C SER A 390 12.48 29.14 2.33
N SER A 391 12.56 29.36 1.02
CA SER A 391 11.68 30.27 0.28
C SER A 391 10.40 29.61 -0.21
N THR A 392 10.48 28.32 -0.57
CA THR A 392 9.36 27.53 -1.07
C THR A 392 9.43 26.15 -0.44
N CYS A 393 8.32 25.75 0.20
CA CYS A 393 8.10 24.41 0.71
C CYS A 393 6.97 23.74 -0.08
N TRP A 394 6.82 22.44 0.06
CA TRP A 394 5.88 21.64 -0.73
C TRP A 394 4.92 20.87 0.16
N LYS A 395 3.66 20.84 -0.24
CA LYS A 395 2.60 20.01 0.37
C LYS A 395 1.99 19.07 -0.66
N GLY A 396 1.36 17.99 -0.20
CA GLY A 396 0.67 17.06 -1.08
C GLY A 396 1.60 16.10 -1.82
N PHE A 397 2.86 15.96 -1.39
CA PHE A 397 3.70 14.85 -1.86
C PHE A 397 3.15 13.50 -1.38
N ASP A 398 2.52 13.48 -0.21
CA ASP A 398 1.87 12.34 0.41
C ASP A 398 0.52 11.97 -0.23
N ARG A 399 0.38 12.07 -1.57
CA ARG A 399 -0.83 11.62 -2.27
C ARG A 399 -1.12 10.17 -1.88
N SER A 400 -2.35 9.85 -1.49
CA SER A 400 -2.71 8.51 -1.02
C SER A 400 -2.44 7.44 -2.08
N SER A 401 -2.54 7.80 -3.37
CA SER A 401 -2.14 6.95 -4.49
C SER A 401 -0.64 6.65 -4.52
N LEU A 402 0.22 7.62 -4.18
CA LEU A 402 1.66 7.37 -4.05
C LEU A 402 1.92 6.47 -2.85
N VAL A 403 1.26 6.71 -1.72
CA VAL A 403 1.40 5.88 -0.51
C VAL A 403 1.11 4.40 -0.78
N ILE A 404 -0.05 4.08 -1.37
CA ILE A 404 -0.38 2.68 -1.72
C ILE A 404 0.50 2.14 -2.85
N GLY A 405 0.94 2.99 -3.78
CA GLY A 405 1.82 2.62 -4.88
C GLY A 405 3.25 2.29 -4.43
N THR A 406 3.77 3.03 -3.45
CA THR A 406 5.07 2.76 -2.81
C THR A 406 4.98 1.53 -1.93
N SER A 407 3.93 1.43 -1.10
CA SER A 407 3.77 0.29 -0.18
C SER A 407 3.54 -1.03 -0.90
N ALA A 408 2.93 -1.02 -2.09
CA ALA A 408 2.74 -2.20 -2.97
C ALA A 408 3.67 -2.19 -4.19
N GLY A 409 4.78 -1.46 -4.11
CA GLY A 409 5.68 -1.19 -5.21
C GLY A 409 6.86 -2.16 -5.32
N ALA A 410 6.63 -3.48 -5.25
CA ALA A 410 7.70 -4.49 -5.27
C ALA A 410 8.27 -4.80 -6.66
N PHE A 411 8.42 -3.76 -7.50
CA PHE A 411 8.81 -3.91 -8.90
C PHE A 411 10.21 -4.54 -9.05
N ASN A 412 11.16 -4.15 -8.20
CA ASN A 412 12.50 -4.76 -8.17
C ASN A 412 12.41 -6.29 -7.96
N PHE A 413 11.58 -6.77 -7.03
CA PHE A 413 11.39 -8.21 -6.81
C PHE A 413 10.76 -8.89 -8.03
N TRP A 414 9.69 -8.32 -8.59
CA TRP A 414 9.03 -8.90 -9.78
C TRP A 414 9.94 -8.90 -11.02
N TYR A 415 10.73 -7.85 -11.21
CA TYR A 415 11.69 -7.76 -12.29
C TYR A 415 12.80 -8.79 -12.12
N LEU A 416 13.38 -8.89 -10.93
CA LEU A 416 14.39 -9.90 -10.59
C LEU A 416 13.87 -11.32 -10.76
N GLU A 417 12.67 -11.61 -10.28
CA GLU A 417 12.02 -12.91 -10.48
C GLU A 417 11.88 -13.23 -11.98
N SER A 418 11.46 -12.25 -12.78
CA SER A 418 11.30 -12.40 -14.22
C SER A 418 12.62 -12.69 -14.93
N VAL A 419 13.65 -11.85 -14.74
CA VAL A 419 14.93 -11.96 -15.46
C VAL A 419 15.80 -13.11 -14.97
N SER A 420 15.63 -13.54 -13.72
CA SER A 420 16.34 -14.67 -13.11
C SER A 420 15.61 -16.01 -13.26
N ASN A 421 14.43 -16.02 -13.89
CA ASN A 421 13.56 -17.18 -14.02
C ASN A 421 13.23 -17.84 -12.67
N GLY A 422 12.80 -17.04 -11.69
CA GLY A 422 12.33 -17.49 -10.38
C GLY A 422 13.42 -17.78 -9.35
N THR A 423 14.65 -17.32 -9.56
CA THR A 423 15.77 -17.61 -8.65
C THR A 423 16.16 -16.45 -7.74
N LEU A 424 15.75 -15.23 -8.07
CA LEU A 424 15.94 -13.99 -7.30
C LEU A 424 14.60 -13.28 -7.09
N GLY A 425 14.58 -12.25 -6.24
CA GLY A 425 13.40 -11.41 -6.00
C GLY A 425 12.23 -12.16 -5.36
N GLN A 426 12.53 -13.13 -4.50
CA GLN A 426 11.51 -13.94 -3.84
C GLN A 426 11.14 -13.32 -2.49
N PHE A 427 9.85 -13.13 -2.25
CA PHE A 427 9.34 -12.82 -0.92
C PHE A 427 9.62 -13.98 0.05
N ALA A 428 9.58 -13.69 1.35
CA ALA A 428 9.85 -14.70 2.37
C ALA A 428 8.87 -15.87 2.27
N LYS A 429 9.40 -17.03 1.89
CA LYS A 429 8.70 -18.31 1.85
C LYS A 429 9.44 -19.33 2.69
N ARG A 430 8.75 -20.40 3.10
CA ARG A 430 9.43 -21.56 3.69
C ARG A 430 10.33 -22.18 2.62
N SER A 431 11.61 -22.41 2.96
CA SER A 431 12.53 -23.16 2.10
C SER A 431 12.02 -24.59 1.90
N THR A 432 11.47 -24.89 0.72
CA THR A 432 11.17 -26.26 0.29
C THR A 432 12.15 -26.68 -0.81
N THR A 433 12.53 -27.96 -0.87
CA THR A 433 13.47 -28.49 -1.87
C THR A 433 12.80 -28.77 -3.23
N HIS A 434 11.52 -28.45 -3.39
CA HIS A 434 10.72 -28.80 -4.56
C HIS A 434 10.76 -27.71 -5.64
N LYS A 435 11.13 -28.10 -6.87
CA LYS A 435 10.81 -27.33 -8.07
C LYS A 435 9.35 -27.61 -8.42
N SER A 436 8.43 -26.68 -8.16
CA SER A 436 7.03 -26.85 -8.56
C SER A 436 6.92 -26.85 -10.09
N SER A 437 6.38 -27.93 -10.66
CA SER A 437 6.06 -28.05 -12.10
C SER A 437 4.59 -27.71 -12.43
N LEU A 438 3.78 -27.40 -11.42
CA LEU A 438 2.41 -26.91 -11.61
C LEU A 438 2.39 -25.38 -11.51
N ALA A 439 2.27 -24.73 -12.65
CA ALA A 439 1.92 -23.32 -12.73
C ALA A 439 0.41 -23.18 -12.44
N LYS A 440 0.03 -22.92 -11.17
CA LYS A 440 -1.19 -22.13 -10.97
C LYS A 440 -0.94 -20.75 -11.58
N ARG A 441 -1.98 -20.15 -12.15
CA ARG A 441 -1.98 -18.86 -12.84
C ARG A 441 -1.60 -17.72 -11.87
N LEU A 442 -0.35 -17.66 -11.45
CA LEU A 442 0.29 -16.41 -11.10
C LEU A 442 0.38 -15.67 -12.43
N SER A 443 -0.60 -14.79 -12.67
CA SER A 443 -0.53 -13.77 -13.69
C SER A 443 0.74 -12.99 -13.39
N LYS A 444 1.88 -13.37 -13.99
CA LYS A 444 3.07 -12.53 -13.95
C LYS A 444 2.64 -11.14 -14.41
N PRO A 445 3.10 -10.05 -13.80
CA PRO A 445 2.76 -8.72 -14.28
C PRO A 445 3.09 -8.65 -15.77
N ALA A 446 2.09 -8.31 -16.57
CA ALA A 446 2.25 -8.31 -18.01
C ALA A 446 3.27 -7.22 -18.39
N ASN A 447 4.32 -7.63 -19.10
CA ASN A 447 5.28 -6.76 -19.77
C ASN A 447 6.02 -5.73 -18.87
N LEU A 448 6.68 -6.19 -17.80
CA LEU A 448 7.56 -5.34 -16.97
C LEU A 448 8.59 -4.56 -17.81
N ASN A 449 9.16 -5.18 -18.85
CA ASN A 449 10.09 -4.51 -19.76
C ASN A 449 9.42 -3.38 -20.55
N GLY A 450 8.20 -3.60 -21.04
CA GLY A 450 7.44 -2.56 -21.74
C GLY A 450 7.12 -1.37 -20.84
N LEU A 451 6.91 -1.59 -19.55
CA LEU A 451 6.75 -0.47 -18.61
C LEU A 451 8.04 0.35 -18.49
N VAL A 452 9.19 -0.32 -18.36
CA VAL A 452 10.50 0.36 -18.35
C VAL A 452 10.75 1.12 -19.66
N GLU A 453 10.44 0.50 -20.81
CA GLU A 453 10.53 1.12 -22.13
C GLU A 453 9.61 2.35 -22.24
N ALA A 454 8.38 2.29 -21.71
CA ALA A 454 7.46 3.43 -21.71
C ALA A 454 7.98 4.61 -20.88
N PHE A 455 8.61 4.35 -19.73
CA PHE A 455 9.29 5.39 -18.94
C PHE A 455 10.51 5.95 -19.66
N ALA A 456 11.31 5.10 -20.32
CA ALA A 456 12.46 5.55 -21.11
C ALA A 456 12.02 6.44 -22.28
N ASP A 457 10.98 6.03 -23.02
CA ASP A 457 10.47 6.78 -24.17
C ASP A 457 9.77 8.10 -23.77
N THR A 458 9.10 8.11 -22.61
CA THR A 458 8.29 9.27 -22.17
C THR A 458 9.11 10.28 -21.36
N PHE A 459 10.00 9.80 -20.48
CA PHE A 459 10.70 10.62 -19.49
C PHE A 459 12.23 10.56 -19.58
N ASP A 460 12.80 9.74 -20.48
CA ASP A 460 14.26 9.49 -20.55
C ASP A 460 14.81 8.90 -19.23
N LEU A 461 14.00 8.08 -18.56
CA LEU A 461 14.36 7.40 -17.31
C LEU A 461 14.65 5.92 -17.54
N ASN A 462 15.75 5.43 -16.97
CA ASN A 462 16.17 4.03 -17.10
C ASN A 462 15.66 3.15 -15.94
N LEU A 463 15.92 1.83 -16.04
CA LEU A 463 15.51 0.83 -15.06
C LEU A 463 15.81 1.23 -13.60
N THR A 464 17.04 1.67 -13.32
CA THR A 464 17.50 1.97 -11.95
C THR A 464 16.90 3.25 -11.39
N GLU A 465 16.45 4.16 -12.26
CA GLU A 465 15.80 5.42 -11.89
C GLU A 465 14.31 5.21 -11.59
N VAL A 466 13.66 4.21 -12.20
CA VAL A 466 12.21 3.98 -12.06
C VAL A 466 11.84 2.85 -11.11
N ALA A 467 12.81 2.03 -10.70
CA ALA A 467 12.54 0.82 -9.91
C ALA A 467 12.11 1.08 -8.46
N TYR A 468 12.39 2.28 -7.93
CA TYR A 468 12.16 2.65 -6.53
C TYR A 468 11.24 3.85 -6.43
N SER A 469 10.51 3.97 -5.31
CA SER A 469 9.91 5.26 -4.94
C SER A 469 10.96 6.17 -4.33
N THR A 470 11.29 7.26 -5.03
CA THR A 470 12.22 8.26 -4.48
C THR A 470 11.49 9.35 -3.71
N PHE A 471 11.78 9.47 -2.41
CA PHE A 471 11.24 10.51 -1.53
C PHE A 471 12.33 11.56 -1.24
N PRO A 472 12.02 12.87 -1.23
CA PRO A 472 12.93 13.88 -0.68
C PRO A 472 13.33 13.50 0.75
N ASN A 473 14.61 13.56 1.07
CA ASN A 473 15.11 13.10 2.36
C ASN A 473 15.00 14.20 3.43
N PRO A 474 14.19 14.00 4.49
CA PRO A 474 14.12 14.93 5.61
C PRO A 474 15.21 14.67 6.67
N PHE A 475 15.99 13.60 6.54
CA PHE A 475 16.92 13.12 7.56
C PHE A 475 18.39 13.42 7.27
N THR A 476 18.70 14.16 6.21
CA THR A 476 20.08 14.49 5.84
C THR A 476 20.80 15.29 6.93
N ASN A 477 22.06 14.92 7.20
CA ASN A 477 22.95 15.51 8.20
C ASN A 477 22.41 15.47 9.65
N LEU A 478 21.39 14.67 9.96
CA LEU A 478 20.92 14.55 11.35
C LEU A 478 21.86 13.66 12.17
N SER A 479 22.02 13.98 13.45
CA SER A 479 22.67 13.07 14.41
C SER A 479 21.87 11.79 14.68
N LEU A 480 20.64 11.73 14.19
CA LEU A 480 19.68 10.63 14.34
C LEU A 480 19.54 9.82 13.05
N SER A 481 20.46 10.00 12.09
CA SER A 481 20.51 9.22 10.86
C SER A 481 21.91 8.73 10.57
N THR A 482 22.00 7.60 9.87
CA THR A 482 23.25 6.99 9.37
C THR A 482 23.13 6.64 7.89
N GLY A 483 24.19 6.07 7.30
CA GLY A 483 24.19 5.57 5.93
C GLY A 483 23.77 6.59 4.87
N ASN A 484 22.97 6.13 3.92
CA ASN A 484 22.44 6.98 2.85
C ASN A 484 21.40 7.97 3.39
N ALA A 485 20.60 7.59 4.38
CA ALA A 485 19.63 8.49 5.02
C ALA A 485 20.31 9.73 5.64
N HIS A 486 21.57 9.62 6.05
CA HIS A 486 22.35 10.77 6.53
C HIS A 486 22.94 11.63 5.40
N THR A 487 23.33 11.03 4.28
CA THR A 487 24.21 11.68 3.30
C THR A 487 23.51 12.06 1.99
N SER A 488 22.49 11.30 1.59
CA SER A 488 21.76 11.49 0.33
C SER A 488 20.67 12.55 0.44
N PRO A 489 20.40 13.33 -0.63
CA PRO A 489 19.25 14.22 -0.71
C PRO A 489 17.90 13.49 -0.81
N THR A 490 17.91 12.19 -1.10
CA THR A 490 16.71 11.37 -1.32
C THR A 490 16.79 10.01 -0.64
N LEU A 491 15.62 9.44 -0.35
CA LEU A 491 15.43 8.08 0.14
C LEU A 491 14.85 7.22 -0.99
N LYS A 492 15.36 6.00 -1.17
CA LYS A 492 14.78 5.01 -2.08
C LYS A 492 13.95 4.02 -1.27
N LEU A 493 12.65 4.03 -1.51
CA LEU A 493 11.67 3.23 -0.77
C LEU A 493 11.06 2.14 -1.65
N VAL A 494 10.76 1.01 -1.03
CA VAL A 494 10.18 -0.21 -1.62
C VAL A 494 9.05 -0.77 -0.75
N ASP A 495 8.44 -1.86 -1.20
CA ASP A 495 7.39 -2.57 -0.47
C ASP A 495 7.96 -3.13 0.85
N GLY A 496 7.26 -2.91 1.98
CA GLY A 496 7.71 -3.37 3.29
C GLY A 496 7.88 -4.89 3.39
N SER A 497 7.15 -5.66 2.58
CA SER A 497 7.24 -7.14 2.54
C SER A 497 8.58 -7.65 2.03
N GLU A 498 9.36 -6.82 1.32
CA GLU A 498 10.67 -7.20 0.79
C GLU A 498 11.73 -7.43 1.89
N THR A 499 11.48 -6.93 3.11
CA THR A 499 12.31 -7.25 4.30
C THR A 499 12.02 -8.62 4.89
N GLY A 500 11.08 -9.37 4.32
CA GLY A 500 10.66 -10.69 4.80
C GLY A 500 9.70 -10.64 5.99
N GLN A 501 9.11 -9.48 6.27
CA GLN A 501 8.09 -9.24 7.30
C GLN A 501 6.81 -8.70 6.66
N THR A 502 5.99 -9.60 6.12
CA THR A 502 4.80 -9.22 5.32
C THR A 502 3.60 -8.80 6.17
N ILE A 503 3.60 -9.07 7.48
CA ILE A 503 2.57 -8.58 8.42
C ILE A 503 3.09 -7.30 9.09
N PRO A 504 2.44 -6.15 8.92
CA PRO A 504 2.97 -4.84 9.34
C PRO A 504 2.84 -4.60 10.85
N LEU A 505 3.62 -5.33 11.66
CA LEU A 505 3.58 -5.26 13.13
C LEU A 505 4.61 -4.29 13.73
N TRP A 506 5.74 -4.08 13.05
CA TRP A 506 6.88 -3.26 13.50
C TRP A 506 6.51 -1.94 14.18
N GLY A 507 5.65 -1.12 13.58
CA GLY A 507 5.18 0.11 14.19
C GLY A 507 4.32 -0.12 15.44
N GLN A 508 3.41 -1.10 15.43
CA GLN A 508 2.49 -1.34 16.56
C GLN A 508 3.20 -1.91 17.80
N ILE A 509 4.26 -2.70 17.60
CA ILE A 509 4.99 -3.35 18.70
C ILE A 509 6.00 -2.41 19.40
N GLN A 510 6.08 -1.16 18.97
CA GLN A 510 6.95 -0.17 19.59
C GLN A 510 6.50 0.11 21.03
N PRO A 511 7.41 0.09 22.03
CA PRO A 511 7.07 0.38 23.42
C PRO A 511 6.33 1.71 23.61
N ALA A 512 6.60 2.70 22.74
CA ALA A 512 5.94 3.99 22.75
C ALA A 512 4.42 3.92 22.49
N ARG A 513 3.95 2.94 21.71
CA ARG A 513 2.52 2.74 21.42
C ARG A 513 1.81 1.87 22.46
N ASN A 514 2.57 1.09 23.24
CA ASN A 514 2.07 0.26 24.35
C ASN A 514 0.79 -0.53 23.96
N VAL A 515 0.85 -1.23 22.83
CA VAL A 515 -0.27 -2.02 22.31
C VAL A 515 -0.41 -3.31 23.13
N ASP A 516 -1.64 -3.61 23.52
CA ASP A 516 -2.01 -4.73 24.40
C ASP A 516 -2.40 -5.99 23.65
N PHE A 517 -3.11 -5.81 22.54
CA PHE A 517 -3.69 -6.88 21.74
C PHE A 517 -3.68 -6.51 20.26
N ILE A 518 -3.20 -7.43 19.41
CA ILE A 518 -3.13 -7.25 17.97
C ILE A 518 -3.78 -8.43 17.26
N ILE A 519 -4.68 -8.15 16.33
CA ILE A 519 -5.16 -9.13 15.35
C ILE A 519 -4.26 -9.06 14.11
N ALA A 520 -3.49 -10.11 13.86
CA ALA A 520 -2.62 -10.24 12.71
C ALA A 520 -3.31 -11.10 11.63
N TRP A 521 -3.69 -10.46 10.52
CA TRP A 521 -4.27 -11.12 9.35
C TRP A 521 -3.19 -11.43 8.32
N ASP A 522 -3.06 -12.70 7.96
CA ASP A 522 -2.03 -13.20 7.05
C ASP A 522 -2.63 -13.82 5.79
N ASP A 523 -2.40 -13.17 4.66
CA ASP A 523 -2.67 -13.64 3.31
C ASP A 523 -1.47 -13.40 2.39
N SER A 524 -0.27 -13.66 2.94
CA SER A 524 1.03 -13.44 2.29
C SER A 524 1.35 -14.46 1.18
N GLN A 525 0.62 -15.58 1.11
CA GLN A 525 0.78 -16.64 0.09
C GLN A 525 2.12 -17.39 0.15
N ASP A 526 2.63 -17.65 1.36
CA ASP A 526 3.98 -18.15 1.62
C ASP A 526 4.23 -19.65 1.35
N ALA A 527 3.17 -20.44 1.14
CA ALA A 527 3.23 -21.89 1.01
C ALA A 527 3.05 -22.34 -0.45
N ASP A 528 4.16 -22.70 -1.08
CA ASP A 528 4.17 -23.33 -2.40
C ASP A 528 3.60 -24.76 -2.34
N PRO A 529 2.93 -25.24 -3.41
CA PRO A 529 2.64 -24.56 -4.68
C PRO A 529 1.26 -23.90 -4.73
N TYR A 530 0.52 -23.86 -3.63
CA TYR A 530 -0.89 -23.47 -3.61
C TYR A 530 -1.15 -22.08 -3.04
N SER A 531 -0.13 -21.29 -2.72
CA SER A 531 -0.29 -19.91 -2.26
C SER A 531 -1.13 -19.77 -0.97
N TRP A 532 -1.02 -20.76 -0.07
CA TRP A 532 -1.58 -20.65 1.28
C TRP A 532 -0.54 -20.07 2.25
N ASN A 533 -0.91 -19.86 3.51
CA ASN A 533 -0.03 -19.26 4.52
C ASN A 533 0.61 -20.34 5.39
N ASN A 534 1.88 -20.15 5.78
CA ASN A 534 2.63 -21.10 6.61
C ASN A 534 3.22 -20.48 7.89
N GLY A 535 2.94 -19.20 8.18
CA GLY A 535 3.43 -18.49 9.36
C GLY A 535 4.87 -17.96 9.26
N THR A 536 5.55 -18.09 8.12
CA THR A 536 6.95 -17.63 7.95
C THR A 536 7.10 -16.14 8.28
N ASN A 537 6.19 -15.29 7.81
CA ASN A 537 6.29 -13.84 8.02
C ASN A 537 6.09 -13.42 9.50
N LEU A 538 5.19 -14.09 10.23
CA LEU A 538 5.03 -13.85 11.67
C LEU A 538 6.28 -14.30 12.45
N TYR A 539 6.85 -15.45 12.08
CA TYR A 539 8.09 -15.94 12.67
C TYR A 539 9.28 -15.00 12.43
N ASN A 540 9.41 -14.48 11.20
CA ASN A 540 10.45 -13.49 10.88
C ASN A 540 10.32 -12.20 11.69
N THR A 541 9.09 -11.74 11.92
CA THR A 541 8.82 -10.59 12.80
C THR A 541 9.32 -10.87 14.22
N TYR A 542 9.06 -12.07 14.75
CA TYR A 542 9.60 -12.49 16.05
C TYR A 542 11.13 -12.48 16.08
N LEU A 543 11.80 -13.00 15.05
CA LEU A 543 13.26 -12.99 14.99
C LEU A 543 13.81 -11.56 15.01
N ALA A 544 13.19 -10.65 14.24
CA ALA A 544 13.58 -9.24 14.20
C ALA A 544 13.35 -8.55 15.56
N ALA A 545 12.19 -8.76 16.19
CA ALA A 545 11.88 -8.22 17.50
C ALA A 545 12.81 -8.75 18.60
N ASN A 546 13.14 -10.05 18.56
CA ASN A 546 14.08 -10.66 19.50
C ASN A 546 15.51 -10.12 19.34
N ALA A 547 15.94 -9.89 18.09
CA ALA A 547 17.27 -9.35 17.80
C ALA A 547 17.44 -7.88 18.26
N THR A 548 16.35 -7.12 18.26
CA THR A 548 16.30 -5.70 18.66
C THR A 548 15.89 -5.49 20.12
N GLY A 549 15.36 -6.52 20.78
CA GLY A 549 14.86 -6.43 22.15
C GLY A 549 13.49 -5.78 22.29
N LEU A 550 12.71 -5.71 21.19
CA LEU A 550 11.33 -5.24 21.22
C LEU A 550 10.41 -6.29 21.88
N PRO A 551 9.46 -5.88 22.75
CA PRO A 551 8.49 -6.80 23.34
C PRO A 551 7.57 -7.40 22.27
N PHE A 552 7.64 -8.72 22.11
CA PHE A 552 6.83 -9.46 21.15
C PHE A 552 6.66 -10.92 21.60
N PRO A 553 5.60 -11.63 21.19
CA PRO A 553 5.47 -13.04 21.51
C PRO A 553 6.59 -13.87 20.87
N VAL A 554 6.99 -14.94 21.54
CA VAL A 554 7.75 -16.00 20.87
C VAL A 554 6.80 -16.68 19.88
N ILE A 555 7.27 -16.85 18.65
CA ILE A 555 6.53 -17.51 17.57
C ILE A 555 7.27 -18.80 17.22
N PRO A 556 6.59 -19.95 17.12
CA PRO A 556 7.25 -21.18 16.72
C PRO A 556 7.63 -21.15 15.23
N PRO A 557 8.61 -21.96 14.80
CA PRO A 557 8.96 -22.07 13.39
C PRO A 557 7.76 -22.47 12.52
N SER A 558 7.80 -22.11 11.23
CA SER A 558 6.71 -22.38 10.27
C SER A 558 6.28 -23.85 10.22
N LYS A 559 7.21 -24.78 10.52
CA LYS A 559 6.93 -26.22 10.57
C LYS A 559 5.95 -26.56 11.69
N THR A 560 6.25 -26.14 12.91
CA THR A 560 5.34 -26.25 14.05
C THR A 560 4.01 -25.53 13.77
N MET A 561 4.03 -24.32 13.20
CA MET A 561 2.82 -23.57 12.83
C MET A 561 1.85 -24.39 11.95
N MET A 562 2.39 -25.12 10.96
CA MET A 562 1.58 -25.98 10.10
C MET A 562 1.21 -27.31 10.77
N ASN A 563 2.13 -27.97 11.47
CA ASN A 563 1.88 -29.26 12.12
C ASN A 563 0.76 -29.18 13.17
N LEU A 564 0.67 -28.04 13.86
CA LEU A 564 -0.36 -27.77 14.86
C LEU A 564 -1.59 -27.04 14.28
N ASN A 565 -1.67 -26.88 12.96
CA ASN A 565 -2.78 -26.23 12.23
C ASN A 565 -3.05 -24.76 12.60
N TYR A 566 -2.07 -24.03 13.13
CA TYR A 566 -2.21 -22.60 13.46
C TYR A 566 -2.37 -21.70 12.23
N THR A 567 -2.12 -22.22 11.03
CA THR A 567 -2.35 -21.51 9.76
C THR A 567 -3.70 -21.82 9.13
N LEU A 568 -4.48 -22.74 9.73
CA LEU A 568 -5.85 -23.07 9.32
C LEU A 568 -6.87 -22.61 10.37
N HIS A 569 -6.43 -22.38 11.62
CA HIS A 569 -7.27 -21.97 12.72
C HIS A 569 -6.66 -20.78 13.49
N PRO A 570 -7.48 -19.81 13.90
CA PRO A 570 -7.07 -18.75 14.81
C PRO A 570 -6.29 -19.25 16.04
N GLN A 571 -5.19 -18.56 16.36
CA GLN A 571 -4.27 -18.95 17.44
C GLN A 571 -3.74 -17.71 18.18
N PHE A 572 -3.68 -17.76 19.51
CA PHE A 572 -3.05 -16.71 20.33
C PHE A 572 -1.59 -17.02 20.64
N PHE A 573 -0.77 -15.96 20.62
CA PHE A 573 0.62 -15.95 21.04
C PHE A 573 0.86 -14.86 22.09
N GLY A 574 1.74 -15.13 23.06
CA GLY A 574 2.14 -14.16 24.08
C GLY A 574 1.25 -14.14 25.33
N CYS A 575 0.35 -15.10 25.48
CA CYS A 575 -0.50 -15.20 26.67
C CYS A 575 0.32 -15.47 27.95
N ASP A 576 1.31 -16.37 27.86
CA ASP A 576 2.33 -16.55 28.90
C ASP A 576 3.45 -15.52 28.70
N ALA A 577 3.69 -14.71 29.74
CA ALA A 577 4.77 -13.73 29.76
C ALA A 577 6.16 -14.36 29.58
N ASN A 578 6.35 -15.63 29.97
CA ASN A 578 7.61 -16.34 29.76
C ASN A 578 7.86 -16.71 28.28
N LEU A 579 6.81 -16.72 27.46
CA LEU A 579 6.87 -16.97 26.01
C LEU A 579 6.84 -15.64 25.23
N THR A 580 7.61 -14.67 25.70
CA THR A 580 7.80 -13.38 25.05
C THR A 580 9.30 -13.07 24.96
N THR A 581 9.70 -12.22 24.01
CA THR A 581 11.10 -11.79 23.82
C THR A 581 11.67 -11.08 25.06
N THR A 582 10.82 -10.48 25.89
CA THR A 582 11.22 -9.74 27.10
C THR A 582 11.01 -10.50 28.40
N GLY A 583 10.32 -11.65 28.37
CA GLY A 583 9.98 -12.42 29.57
C GLY A 583 8.97 -11.71 30.50
N ASP A 584 8.15 -10.81 29.95
CA ASP A 584 7.17 -10.02 30.69
C ASP A 584 5.90 -9.71 29.88
N ASP A 585 4.96 -8.99 30.48
CA ASP A 585 3.65 -8.64 29.91
C ASP A 585 3.66 -7.34 29.11
N ARG A 586 4.83 -6.77 28.79
CA ARG A 586 4.93 -5.63 27.86
C ARG A 586 4.68 -6.04 26.41
N SER A 587 4.85 -7.32 26.09
CA SER A 587 4.48 -7.85 24.78
C SER A 587 2.96 -7.83 24.61
N PRO A 588 2.45 -7.40 23.43
CA PRO A 588 1.05 -7.62 23.10
C PRO A 588 0.73 -9.12 23.08
N ILE A 589 -0.54 -9.46 23.27
CA ILE A 589 -1.06 -10.74 22.80
C ILE A 589 -1.34 -10.59 21.30
N VAL A 590 -0.88 -11.55 20.50
CA VAL A 590 -1.12 -11.57 19.06
C VAL A 590 -2.10 -12.68 18.74
N LEU A 591 -3.27 -12.32 18.21
CA LEU A 591 -4.19 -13.24 17.57
C LEU A 591 -3.79 -13.38 16.10
N TYR A 592 -3.18 -14.51 15.76
CA TYR A 592 -2.85 -14.83 14.38
C TYR A 592 -4.06 -15.49 13.70
N MET A 593 -4.44 -14.94 12.56
CA MET A 593 -5.45 -15.49 11.66
C MET A 593 -4.88 -15.48 10.25
N ALA A 594 -4.89 -16.64 9.60
CA ALA A 594 -4.48 -16.76 8.21
C ALA A 594 -5.68 -16.99 7.30
N ASN A 595 -5.62 -16.46 6.07
CA ASN A 595 -6.55 -16.86 5.02
C ASN A 595 -6.45 -18.37 4.80
N ALA A 596 -7.58 -19.05 4.94
CA ALA A 596 -7.73 -20.50 4.87
C ALA A 596 -9.09 -20.85 4.26
N PRO A 597 -9.24 -22.03 3.62
CA PRO A 597 -10.48 -22.35 2.92
C PRO A 597 -11.54 -22.90 3.89
N TYR A 598 -12.32 -22.02 4.51
CA TYR A 598 -13.44 -22.43 5.36
C TYR A 598 -14.62 -22.91 4.53
N SER A 599 -15.20 -22.00 3.76
CA SER A 599 -16.33 -22.21 2.87
C SER A 599 -15.98 -22.01 1.39
N ALA A 600 -14.89 -21.31 1.08
CA ALA A 600 -14.44 -21.03 -0.28
C ALA A 600 -12.91 -21.13 -0.42
N TYR A 601 -12.43 -21.39 -1.64
CA TYR A 601 -11.00 -21.33 -1.96
C TYR A 601 -10.62 -19.91 -2.35
N THR A 602 -10.05 -19.17 -1.40
CA THR A 602 -9.76 -17.73 -1.50
C THR A 602 -8.28 -17.39 -1.73
N ASN A 603 -7.47 -18.36 -2.12
CA ASN A 603 -6.03 -18.22 -2.43
C ASN A 603 -5.81 -17.75 -3.87
N PHE A 604 -6.27 -16.55 -4.21
CA PHE A 604 -6.14 -15.98 -5.55
C PHE A 604 -4.79 -15.32 -5.79
N SER A 605 -4.43 -15.13 -7.06
CA SER A 605 -3.20 -14.42 -7.42
C SER A 605 -3.26 -12.96 -6.97
N PHE A 606 -2.15 -12.45 -6.47
CA PHE A 606 -2.01 -11.04 -6.10
C PHE A 606 -2.28 -10.04 -7.25
N TRP A 607 -2.21 -10.49 -8.52
CA TRP A 607 -2.52 -9.71 -9.75
C TRP A 607 -3.92 -9.98 -10.32
N GLN A 608 -4.87 -10.46 -9.52
CA GLN A 608 -6.25 -10.57 -9.97
C GLN A 608 -6.90 -9.19 -10.05
N THR A 609 -6.75 -8.51 -11.20
CA THR A 609 -7.15 -7.10 -11.38
C THR A 609 -8.66 -6.90 -11.60
N ALA A 610 -9.44 -7.97 -11.71
CA ALA A 610 -10.90 -7.93 -11.62
C ALA A 610 -11.41 -9.12 -10.81
N THR A 611 -12.35 -8.84 -9.91
CA THR A 611 -13.00 -9.80 -9.01
C THR A 611 -14.50 -9.60 -9.09
N SER A 612 -15.23 -10.65 -9.47
CA SER A 612 -16.68 -10.54 -9.61
C SER A 612 -17.35 -10.28 -8.26
N ARG A 613 -18.56 -9.72 -8.26
CA ARG A 613 -19.31 -9.51 -7.01
C ARG A 613 -19.65 -10.81 -6.28
N GLU A 614 -19.92 -11.88 -7.02
CA GLU A 614 -20.14 -13.22 -6.48
C GLU A 614 -18.87 -13.76 -5.80
N GLN A 615 -17.72 -13.63 -6.45
CA GLN A 615 -16.43 -13.99 -5.84
C GLN A 615 -16.13 -13.14 -4.60
N MET A 616 -16.43 -11.85 -4.63
CA MET A 616 -16.25 -10.96 -3.48
C MET A 616 -17.16 -11.37 -2.30
N GLU A 617 -18.38 -11.82 -2.57
CA GLU A 617 -19.28 -12.38 -1.56
C GLU A 617 -18.70 -13.65 -0.94
N ASP A 618 -18.17 -14.58 -1.75
CA ASP A 618 -17.49 -15.79 -1.26
C ASP A 618 -16.27 -15.45 -0.40
N ILE A 619 -15.50 -14.41 -0.76
CA ILE A 619 -14.37 -13.91 0.04
C ILE A 619 -14.85 -13.40 1.40
N PHE A 620 -15.92 -12.61 1.42
CA PHE A 620 -16.47 -12.05 2.64
C PHE A 620 -17.07 -13.12 3.55
N VAL A 621 -17.79 -14.09 2.99
CA VAL A 621 -18.33 -15.22 3.75
C VAL A 621 -17.20 -16.08 4.32
N ASN A 622 -16.20 -16.43 3.52
CA ASN A 622 -15.06 -17.23 3.99
C ASN A 622 -14.26 -16.51 5.08
N SER A 623 -14.01 -15.20 4.92
CA SER A 623 -13.33 -14.39 5.94
C SER A 623 -14.16 -14.31 7.24
N PHE A 624 -15.48 -14.17 7.12
CA PHE A 624 -16.40 -14.19 8.25
C PHE A 624 -16.37 -15.54 8.97
N ASP A 625 -16.34 -16.66 8.24
CA ASP A 625 -16.22 -18.00 8.81
C ASP A 625 -14.89 -18.20 9.56
N ILE A 626 -13.77 -17.68 9.04
CA ILE A 626 -12.48 -17.73 9.76
C ILE A 626 -12.58 -16.96 11.10
N VAL A 627 -13.06 -15.73 11.06
CA VAL A 627 -13.09 -14.84 12.23
C VAL A 627 -14.06 -15.32 13.30
N THR A 628 -15.20 -15.88 12.89
CA THR A 628 -16.27 -16.33 13.80
C THR A 628 -16.17 -17.81 14.17
N GLN A 629 -15.15 -18.53 13.71
CA GLN A 629 -15.06 -19.99 13.82
C GLN A 629 -16.36 -20.66 13.30
N ALA A 630 -16.72 -20.27 12.07
CA ALA A 630 -17.90 -20.68 11.33
C ALA A 630 -19.20 -20.50 12.13
N ASN A 631 -19.49 -19.24 12.48
CA ASN A 631 -20.65 -18.85 13.28
C ASN A 631 -20.73 -19.59 14.63
N GLY A 632 -19.58 -19.78 15.27
CA GLY A 632 -19.45 -20.52 16.52
C GLY A 632 -19.79 -22.02 16.42
N SER A 633 -20.00 -22.57 15.21
CA SER A 633 -20.32 -23.98 15.05
C SER A 633 -19.15 -24.91 15.41
N TRP A 634 -17.93 -24.39 15.31
CA TRP A 634 -16.70 -25.07 15.70
C TRP A 634 -16.39 -24.93 17.18
N ASP A 635 -16.54 -23.72 17.71
CA ASP A 635 -16.53 -23.45 19.13
C ASP A 635 -17.47 -22.29 19.46
N GLY A 636 -18.51 -22.59 20.24
CA GLY A 636 -19.51 -21.61 20.65
C GLY A 636 -18.99 -20.56 21.64
N GLU A 637 -17.83 -20.79 22.26
CA GLU A 637 -17.18 -19.87 23.22
C GLU A 637 -16.04 -19.04 22.56
N TRP A 638 -15.84 -19.17 21.25
CA TRP A 638 -14.73 -18.49 20.56
C TRP A 638 -14.76 -16.97 20.69
N ALA A 639 -15.95 -16.37 20.54
CA ALA A 639 -16.10 -14.91 20.63
C ALA A 639 -15.69 -14.38 22.02
N GLU A 640 -16.07 -15.12 23.07
CA GLU A 640 -15.67 -14.87 24.45
C GLU A 640 -14.15 -14.95 24.62
N CYS A 641 -13.49 -15.92 23.99
CA CYS A 641 -12.05 -16.06 24.04
C CYS A 641 -11.29 -14.89 23.39
N ILE A 642 -11.82 -14.31 22.30
CA ILE A 642 -11.28 -13.06 21.74
C ILE A 642 -11.44 -11.93 22.75
N GLY A 643 -12.60 -11.82 23.39
CA GLY A 643 -12.84 -10.82 24.44
C GLY A 643 -11.87 -10.93 25.61
N CYS A 644 -11.60 -12.15 26.08
CA CYS A 644 -10.60 -12.41 27.10
C CYS A 644 -9.20 -11.93 26.69
N ALA A 645 -8.77 -12.19 25.46
CA ALA A 645 -7.49 -11.69 24.94
C ALA A 645 -7.46 -10.14 24.87
N ALA A 646 -8.57 -9.52 24.47
CA ALA A 646 -8.70 -8.07 24.34
C ALA A 646 -8.55 -7.31 25.68
N VAL A 647 -8.92 -7.95 26.81
CA VAL A 647 -8.85 -7.32 28.15
C VAL A 647 -7.65 -7.77 28.99
N GLU A 648 -6.97 -8.86 28.62
CA GLU A 648 -5.97 -9.53 29.47
C GLU A 648 -4.88 -8.59 30.00
N ARG A 649 -4.26 -7.78 29.13
CA ARG A 649 -3.17 -6.89 29.56
C ARG A 649 -3.66 -5.73 30.43
N SER A 650 -4.85 -5.21 30.17
CA SER A 650 -5.44 -4.12 30.96
C SER A 650 -6.03 -4.60 32.28
N LEU A 651 -6.50 -5.85 32.41
CA LEU A 651 -7.03 -6.43 33.65
C LEU A 651 -6.03 -6.28 34.81
N LYS A 652 -4.78 -6.69 34.56
CA LYS A 652 -3.72 -6.59 35.56
C LYS A 652 -3.43 -5.14 35.95
N ARG A 653 -3.47 -4.20 34.99
CA ARG A 653 -3.25 -2.76 35.27
C ARG A 653 -4.35 -2.15 36.12
N VAL A 654 -5.58 -2.66 36.02
CA VAL A 654 -6.70 -2.23 36.86
C VAL A 654 -6.85 -3.05 38.14
N GLY A 655 -5.94 -3.99 38.42
CA GLY A 655 -5.96 -4.81 39.64
C GLY A 655 -7.14 -5.79 39.70
N MET A 656 -7.56 -6.30 38.54
CA MET A 656 -8.53 -7.40 38.43
C MET A 656 -7.80 -8.68 38.06
N GLU A 657 -8.28 -9.79 38.62
CA GLU A 657 -7.75 -11.12 38.33
C GLU A 657 -8.43 -11.70 37.09
N ARG A 658 -7.71 -12.56 36.38
CA ARG A 658 -8.26 -13.32 35.26
C ARG A 658 -9.37 -14.26 35.75
N THR A 659 -10.45 -14.35 34.99
CA THR A 659 -11.59 -15.21 35.32
C THR A 659 -11.32 -16.67 34.93
N ARG A 660 -12.13 -17.62 35.41
CA ARG A 660 -11.95 -19.04 35.05
C ARG A 660 -12.38 -19.30 33.62
N GLN A 661 -13.35 -18.56 33.09
CA GLN A 661 -13.71 -18.62 31.67
C GLN A 661 -12.53 -18.21 30.79
N CYS A 662 -11.90 -17.06 31.07
CA CYS A 662 -10.74 -16.60 30.31
C CYS A 662 -9.53 -17.53 30.46
N GLU A 663 -9.31 -18.11 31.64
CA GLU A 663 -8.26 -19.13 31.82
C GLU A 663 -8.48 -20.33 30.89
N ARG A 664 -9.71 -20.84 30.77
CA ARG A 664 -10.04 -21.95 29.85
C ARG A 664 -9.83 -21.57 28.38
N CYS A 665 -10.17 -20.33 28.01
CA CYS A 665 -9.89 -19.83 26.67
C CYS A 665 -8.40 -19.87 26.34
N PHE A 666 -7.55 -19.47 27.27
CA PHE A 666 -6.10 -19.51 27.07
C PHE A 666 -5.52 -20.93 27.15
N GLU A 667 -6.04 -21.80 28.02
CA GLU A 667 -5.71 -23.24 28.03
C GLU A 667 -5.97 -23.89 26.66
N LYS A 668 -6.93 -23.38 25.88
CA LYS A 668 -7.33 -23.93 24.57
C LYS A 668 -6.63 -23.26 23.37
N TYR A 669 -6.53 -21.94 23.37
CA TYR A 669 -6.15 -21.15 22.19
C TYR A 669 -4.81 -20.46 22.32
N CYS A 670 -4.12 -20.51 23.46
CA CYS A 670 -2.78 -19.96 23.58
C CYS A 670 -1.74 -21.04 23.29
N TRP A 671 -0.70 -20.65 22.56
CA TRP A 671 0.40 -21.55 22.31
C TRP A 671 1.21 -21.69 23.61
N ASP A 672 1.46 -22.92 24.00
CA ASP A 672 2.05 -23.29 25.29
C ASP A 672 3.57 -23.54 25.22
N GLY A 673 4.17 -23.33 24.04
CA GLY A 673 5.58 -23.60 23.80
C GLY A 673 5.85 -24.97 23.16
N GLU A 674 4.83 -25.79 22.88
CA GLU A 674 4.99 -27.07 22.19
C GLU A 674 5.59 -26.86 20.80
N LEU A 675 6.63 -27.65 20.48
CA LEU A 675 7.24 -27.69 19.15
C LEU A 675 6.95 -29.02 18.48
N ASP A 676 6.41 -28.96 17.27
CA ASP A 676 6.24 -30.11 16.40
C ASP A 676 7.06 -29.94 15.13
N GLU A 677 8.28 -30.47 15.17
CA GLU A 677 9.24 -30.42 14.08
C GLU A 677 9.26 -31.74 13.27
N ARG A 678 8.20 -32.56 13.33
CA ARG A 678 8.09 -33.77 12.50
C ARG A 678 7.91 -33.41 11.03
N GLU A 679 8.53 -34.17 10.13
CA GLU A 679 8.22 -34.02 8.70
C GLU A 679 6.75 -34.37 8.45
N LEU A 680 5.98 -33.41 7.93
CA LEU A 680 4.53 -33.56 7.71
C LEU A 680 4.18 -34.76 6.84
N TYR A 681 5.04 -35.09 5.87
CA TYR A 681 4.89 -36.26 5.01
C TYR A 681 6.28 -36.79 4.62
N GLU A 682 6.54 -38.09 4.82
CA GLU A 682 7.78 -38.75 4.36
C GLU A 682 7.97 -38.65 2.83
N SER A 683 6.90 -38.40 2.08
CA SER A 683 6.90 -38.26 0.61
C SER A 683 6.77 -36.83 0.10
N ASP A 684 6.39 -35.86 0.93
CA ASP A 684 6.15 -34.46 0.51
C ASP A 684 6.22 -33.45 1.69
N PRO A 685 7.39 -33.25 2.30
CA PRO A 685 7.52 -32.41 3.48
C PRO A 685 7.29 -30.94 3.15
N GLY A 686 6.08 -30.44 3.46
CA GLY A 686 5.79 -29.01 3.53
C GLY A 686 4.82 -28.42 2.51
N VAL A 687 4.13 -29.25 1.73
CA VAL A 687 3.02 -28.79 0.88
C VAL A 687 1.74 -28.65 1.71
N LEU A 688 1.21 -27.43 1.77
CA LEU A 688 -0.07 -27.14 2.41
C LEU A 688 -1.20 -27.24 1.38
N ASN A 689 -1.98 -28.31 1.42
CA ASN A 689 -3.10 -28.56 0.49
C ASN A 689 -4.43 -28.85 1.22
N PRO A 690 -5.01 -27.85 1.90
CA PRO A 690 -6.25 -28.02 2.66
C PRO A 690 -7.47 -28.26 1.76
N THR A 691 -8.39 -29.09 2.26
CA THR A 691 -9.78 -29.15 1.78
C THR A 691 -10.60 -28.00 2.38
N LEU A 692 -11.81 -27.75 1.85
CA LEU A 692 -12.74 -26.86 2.56
C LEU A 692 -12.97 -27.39 3.98
N ILE A 693 -12.82 -26.52 4.97
CA ILE A 693 -12.89 -26.89 6.38
C ILE A 693 -14.35 -27.19 6.78
N LEU A 694 -15.33 -26.45 6.25
CA LEU A 694 -16.76 -26.68 6.48
C LEU A 694 -17.37 -27.76 5.58
N ASN A 695 -16.66 -28.14 4.53
CA ASN A 695 -17.07 -29.23 3.64
C ASN A 695 -15.88 -30.07 3.15
N PRO A 696 -15.27 -30.90 4.01
CA PRO A 696 -14.02 -31.62 3.69
C PRO A 696 -14.16 -32.60 2.51
N GLY A 697 -15.39 -32.98 2.14
CA GLY A 697 -15.65 -33.85 1.00
C GLY A 697 -15.51 -33.16 -0.36
N VAL A 698 -15.40 -31.84 -0.39
CA VAL A 698 -15.27 -31.04 -1.62
C VAL A 698 -13.83 -30.54 -1.74
N GLY A 699 -13.07 -31.18 -2.63
CA GLY A 699 -11.76 -30.69 -3.04
C GLY A 699 -11.85 -29.54 -4.05
N PHE A 700 -10.73 -28.85 -4.27
CA PHE A 700 -10.63 -27.69 -5.16
C PHE A 700 -11.23 -27.92 -6.55
N GLU A 701 -10.95 -29.06 -7.21
CA GLU A 701 -11.46 -29.32 -8.56
C GLU A 701 -13.01 -29.36 -8.62
N VAL A 702 -13.63 -29.94 -7.59
CA VAL A 702 -15.10 -30.02 -7.49
C VAL A 702 -15.68 -28.66 -7.18
N TRP A 703 -15.08 -27.92 -6.23
CA TRP A 703 -15.51 -26.57 -5.88
C TRP A 703 -15.39 -25.59 -7.07
N ASN A 704 -14.26 -25.64 -7.79
CA ASN A 704 -14.00 -24.77 -8.93
C ASN A 704 -14.95 -25.04 -10.12
N ALA A 705 -15.52 -26.24 -10.22
CA ALA A 705 -16.51 -26.55 -11.25
C ALA A 705 -17.84 -25.81 -11.06
N THR A 706 -18.16 -25.39 -9.83
CA THR A 706 -19.37 -24.62 -9.50
C THR A 706 -19.12 -23.15 -9.22
N ASN A 707 -17.85 -22.75 -9.04
CA ASN A 707 -17.42 -21.37 -8.75
C ASN A 707 -16.34 -20.95 -9.76
N PRO A 708 -16.68 -20.75 -11.04
CA PRO A 708 -15.70 -20.66 -12.12
C PRO A 708 -15.18 -19.22 -12.30
N TYR A 709 -14.42 -18.73 -11.32
CA TYR A 709 -13.66 -17.48 -11.41
C TYR A 709 -12.15 -17.72 -11.29
#